data_AF-A0A6S6U9E9-F1
#
_entry.id   AF-A0A6S6U9E9-F1
#
_cell.length_a   1.000
_cell.length_b   1.000
_cell.length_c   1.000
_cell.angle_alpha   90.00
_cell.angle_beta   90.00
_cell.angle_gamma   90.00
#
_symmetry.space_group_name_H-M   'P 1'
#
loop_
_entity.id
_entity.type
_entity.pdbx_description
1 polymer ?
#
loop_
_entity_poly.entity_id
_entity_poly.type
_entity_poly.pdbx_seq_one_letter_code
_entity_poly.pdbx_strand_id
1 'polypeptide(L)'
;MKDQSTREISSHKLYGRDFKKIRRNTLYDIKTGRQFPTAHHFFLPVIILLTLLLSGCFHSDNPAAPANTTTDTHSFKYDADLKQYTINDIIIPESDVKRDLSKALCSHCHKEAIAEVKDSVHYKIAGRTDRVMFPGGGAHGMLDRACGLPGTSGLVNFTSNENLGECAKCHTGRYLPVMEGAFTSMLASMNAPNPAEQAASIHESGIDCLICHADIYKSVPEGEHLIVSKLAPEDGASPTPAGYAKVSHDNGDFDQDGAPDFQIDMDGDGVLDTPLMMDTDGDGNPDSPLSTIAQDRSVAAVSSSGHTQEKNCLRCHEHARTGYKRATLFQEGYDVHATATSGDFAGTKNRCTVCHTASKHKFVRGHNVGGDLAAADYPPPPPGVEADPNDPSNIMCTTCHTIESLVDSSDPVVPVKGKGASVHSARHLEAMACETCHIPESGGITYSLYGEGTHLSFGRNADGKDSKLISADHMVADSHEDTDGDFAAYKAPPTLVWFNGGTSFLAQSLAVRGSPAAKITPFKPMANGMVFDARFFSGATVKNDAGADYNAHSMYRFYANKDATSGTGNAEAFYAMDMLDLTPTEVRNVTLQDFGSDDPNKQAMAMMQIFPNMVHFDKASYGYEHYMISSDPMFSSWDQDNNGILDESADFHFSRLLASQRGLKAFKGFNKPMGLPDDYDWYPPFTQTSDLVTMKLPDGSLMKMFLGMQAEQITDTTQKAAFLAAIENYPAFSNGVTLGGHGVRPKEQAIGYGGSQGCSACHSESGILNNPVPVTEKTPVDMGTMGTMEFPKYRWHFYHIHRLANLGLSVEDDDVVKGLANVDIDNNTEFVRVSDTTMLLNWFAPQSPGGYQQPEAMLEALSMTSDDLAKNGGSWMPVLEPVTNNVPNYAVLGYSKDEILWMLDGSSTVKAE
;
A
#
# COMPACT_ATOMS: atom_id res chain seq x y z
N MET A 1 -62.55 -11.87 8.47
CA MET A 1 -63.37 -12.37 9.60
C MET A 1 -62.74 -13.65 10.12
N LYS A 2 -62.87 -13.92 11.43
CA LYS A 2 -62.99 -15.23 12.14
C LYS A 2 -62.58 -16.55 11.43
N ASP A 3 -62.00 -17.54 12.11
CA ASP A 3 -61.78 -17.71 13.56
C ASP A 3 -60.56 -18.59 13.92
N GLN A 4 -60.25 -18.70 15.21
CA GLN A 4 -59.11 -19.44 15.79
C GLN A 4 -59.40 -20.93 16.08
N SER A 5 -58.38 -21.80 16.17
CA SER A 5 -58.03 -22.52 17.42
C SER A 5 -56.91 -23.58 17.32
N THR A 6 -55.90 -23.37 18.17
CA THR A 6 -54.92 -24.28 18.80
C THR A 6 -55.04 -25.82 18.71
N ARG A 7 -53.88 -26.48 18.56
CA ARG A 7 -53.24 -27.29 19.63
C ARG A 7 -51.78 -27.68 19.35
N GLU A 8 -51.03 -27.95 20.42
CA GLU A 8 -49.59 -28.26 20.45
C GLU A 8 -49.30 -29.78 20.49
N ILE A 9 -48.10 -30.22 20.09
CA ILE A 9 -47.05 -30.87 20.95
C ILE A 9 -45.93 -31.55 20.12
N SER A 10 -44.71 -31.57 20.68
CA SER A 10 -43.53 -32.41 20.35
C SER A 10 -42.78 -32.23 19.03
N SER A 11 -41.83 -31.29 19.05
CA SER A 11 -40.38 -31.51 18.81
C SER A 11 -39.88 -32.64 17.89
N HIS A 12 -39.08 -32.29 16.86
CA HIS A 12 -37.77 -32.93 16.65
C HIS A 12 -36.74 -32.06 15.88
N LYS A 13 -35.60 -31.85 16.55
CA LYS A 13 -34.23 -31.62 16.05
C LYS A 13 -33.96 -30.52 14.99
N LEU A 14 -33.33 -29.45 15.48
CA LEU A 14 -32.44 -28.54 14.75
C LEU A 14 -31.26 -29.31 14.11
N TYR A 15 -30.73 -28.79 13.01
CA TYR A 15 -29.37 -29.07 12.52
C TYR A 15 -28.43 -27.95 12.99
N GLY A 16 -27.69 -28.18 14.08
CA GLY A 16 -26.44 -27.44 14.32
C GLY A 16 -25.30 -28.14 13.60
N ARG A 17 -24.32 -27.38 13.08
CA ARG A 17 -23.05 -27.93 12.57
C ARG A 17 -21.96 -27.63 13.58
N ASP A 18 -21.51 -28.67 14.31
CA ASP A 18 -20.32 -28.57 15.15
C ASP A 18 -19.06 -28.40 14.27
N PHE A 19 -18.25 -27.38 14.54
CA PHE A 19 -16.90 -27.28 13.98
C PHE A 19 -16.04 -28.47 14.44
N LYS A 20 -15.37 -29.14 13.49
CA LYS A 20 -14.59 -30.36 13.78
C LYS A 20 -13.28 -30.02 14.50
N LYS A 21 -13.21 -30.26 15.82
CA LYS A 21 -11.93 -30.36 16.53
C LYS A 21 -11.11 -31.57 16.05
N ILE A 22 -10.23 -31.36 15.07
CA ILE A 22 -9.29 -32.36 14.55
C ILE A 22 -8.12 -32.52 15.54
N ARG A 23 -8.17 -33.55 16.38
CA ARG A 23 -7.02 -33.95 17.22
C ARG A 23 -5.92 -34.59 16.38
N ARG A 24 -4.91 -33.82 15.97
CA ARG A 24 -3.65 -34.38 15.41
C ARG A 24 -2.72 -34.83 16.56
N ASN A 25 -2.75 -36.13 16.87
CA ASN A 25 -1.73 -36.75 17.74
C ASN A 25 -0.42 -36.95 16.95
N THR A 26 0.60 -36.11 17.17
CA THR A 26 1.96 -36.33 16.66
C THR A 26 2.96 -36.39 17.82
N LEU A 27 3.20 -37.61 18.32
CA LEU A 27 4.32 -37.91 19.22
C LEU A 27 5.60 -38.10 18.41
N TYR A 28 6.57 -37.19 18.57
CA TYR A 28 7.95 -37.42 18.15
C TYR A 28 8.70 -38.20 19.25
N ASP A 29 9.04 -39.48 19.01
CA ASP A 29 10.00 -40.24 19.83
C ASP A 29 11.31 -40.42 19.06
N ILE A 30 12.40 -39.82 19.55
CA ILE A 30 13.73 -39.90 18.95
C ILE A 30 14.46 -41.13 19.51
N LYS A 31 14.45 -42.25 18.78
CA LYS A 31 15.36 -43.37 19.03
C LYS A 31 16.09 -43.82 17.77
N THR A 32 17.38 -43.51 17.76
CA THR A 32 18.35 -43.98 16.79
C THR A 32 18.63 -45.48 16.98
N GLY A 33 18.93 -46.20 15.89
CA GLY A 33 19.49 -47.55 16.02
C GLY A 33 19.25 -48.51 14.85
N ARG A 34 20.17 -48.52 13.88
CA ARG A 34 20.61 -49.78 13.25
C ARG A 34 22.01 -49.65 12.63
N GLN A 35 22.89 -50.55 13.04
CA GLN A 35 24.23 -50.74 12.48
C GLN A 35 24.13 -51.65 11.24
N PHE A 36 25.04 -51.49 10.28
CA PHE A 36 25.57 -52.59 9.44
C PHE A 36 27.00 -52.20 8.96
N PRO A 37 27.84 -53.15 8.49
CA PRO A 37 29.16 -53.28 9.09
C PRO A 37 30.37 -53.06 8.15
N THR A 38 31.55 -53.11 8.76
CA THR A 38 32.88 -52.83 8.18
C THR A 38 33.51 -53.98 7.39
N ALA A 39 34.21 -53.63 6.30
CA ALA A 39 35.43 -54.27 5.79
C ALA A 39 36.23 -53.18 5.00
N HIS A 40 37.49 -52.84 5.32
CA HIS A 40 38.72 -53.60 4.98
C HIS A 40 38.87 -53.79 3.46
N HIS A 41 39.89 -53.28 2.75
CA HIS A 41 41.22 -52.73 3.12
C HIS A 41 41.65 -51.56 2.13
N PHE A 42 42.89 -51.07 1.90
CA PHE A 42 44.28 -51.47 2.28
C PHE A 42 45.33 -50.32 2.06
N PHE A 43 46.45 -50.40 2.80
CA PHE A 43 47.82 -49.85 2.57
C PHE A 43 48.17 -48.33 2.39
N LEU A 44 49.18 -47.95 3.20
CA LEU A 44 50.11 -46.79 3.19
C LEU A 44 51.21 -46.92 2.08
N PRO A 45 52.26 -46.04 1.95
CA PRO A 45 52.67 -44.86 2.76
C PRO A 45 53.18 -43.56 2.03
N VAL A 46 53.15 -42.43 2.77
CA VAL A 46 54.20 -41.41 3.05
C VAL A 46 55.41 -41.17 2.10
N ILE A 47 55.73 -39.90 1.80
CA ILE A 47 57.09 -39.23 1.79
C ILE A 47 56.96 -37.75 1.32
N ILE A 48 57.07 -36.74 2.19
CA ILE A 48 58.26 -35.91 2.58
C ILE A 48 58.58 -34.70 1.64
N LEU A 49 58.16 -33.51 2.11
CA LEU A 49 58.96 -32.30 2.41
C LEU A 49 59.66 -31.45 1.31
N LEU A 50 59.53 -30.13 1.52
CA LEU A 50 60.49 -29.03 1.21
C LEU A 50 60.58 -28.44 -0.22
N THR A 51 60.17 -27.18 -0.36
CA THR A 51 61.07 -26.06 -0.74
C THR A 51 60.41 -24.70 -0.48
N LEU A 52 61.20 -23.63 -0.43
CA LEU A 52 60.78 -22.26 -0.15
C LEU A 52 61.50 -21.30 -1.13
N LEU A 53 60.85 -20.18 -1.46
CA LEU A 53 61.36 -19.02 -2.20
C LEU A 53 61.79 -19.23 -3.66
N LEU A 54 61.05 -18.60 -4.59
CA LEU A 54 61.59 -17.55 -5.46
C LEU A 54 60.46 -16.72 -6.08
N SER A 55 60.72 -15.44 -6.34
CA SER A 55 59.70 -14.45 -6.74
C SER A 55 59.40 -14.44 -8.24
N GLY A 56 58.14 -14.19 -8.61
CA GLY A 56 57.73 -13.91 -9.99
C GLY A 56 56.47 -13.04 -10.01
N CYS A 57 56.64 -11.74 -10.29
CA CYS A 57 55.55 -10.77 -10.29
C CYS A 57 54.86 -10.72 -11.66
N PHE A 58 53.55 -11.01 -11.70
CA PHE A 58 52.62 -10.51 -12.72
C PHE A 58 51.27 -10.21 -12.06
N HIS A 59 50.60 -9.13 -12.49
CA HIS A 59 49.27 -8.77 -12.00
C HIS A 59 48.19 -9.68 -12.59
N SER A 60 47.18 -9.96 -11.78
CA SER A 60 45.80 -10.15 -12.23
C SER A 60 44.89 -9.68 -11.11
N ASP A 61 44.24 -8.53 -11.28
CA ASP A 61 43.37 -7.94 -10.27
C ASP A 61 42.07 -8.74 -10.15
N ASN A 62 42.03 -9.66 -9.19
CA ASN A 62 40.79 -10.16 -8.61
C ASN A 62 40.55 -9.40 -7.29
N PRO A 63 39.44 -8.67 -7.12
CA PRO A 63 39.04 -8.24 -5.78
C PRO A 63 38.85 -9.50 -4.92
N ALA A 64 39.49 -9.52 -3.75
CA ALA A 64 39.53 -10.73 -2.93
C ALA A 64 38.11 -11.11 -2.46
N ALA A 65 37.70 -12.35 -2.72
CA ALA A 65 36.52 -12.90 -2.09
C ALA A 65 36.67 -12.79 -0.56
N PRO A 66 35.66 -12.28 0.17
CA PRO A 66 35.76 -12.11 1.62
C PRO A 66 36.00 -13.47 2.28
N ALA A 67 36.88 -13.51 3.27
CA ALA A 67 37.26 -14.75 3.94
C ALA A 67 36.04 -15.41 4.57
N ASN A 68 35.66 -16.60 4.07
CA ASN A 68 34.46 -17.30 4.50
C ASN A 68 34.67 -18.00 5.85
N THR A 69 34.74 -17.19 6.91
CA THR A 69 34.70 -17.59 8.31
C THR A 69 33.55 -16.88 8.98
N THR A 70 32.32 -17.34 8.70
CA THR A 70 31.12 -16.94 9.44
C THR A 70 31.20 -17.47 10.87
N THR A 71 31.88 -16.73 11.75
CA THR A 71 31.59 -16.76 13.18
C THR A 71 30.12 -16.38 13.35
N ASP A 72 29.35 -17.23 14.01
CA ASP A 72 27.97 -16.95 14.36
C ASP A 72 27.90 -15.64 15.18
N THR A 73 27.27 -14.61 14.62
CA THR A 73 27.24 -13.26 15.20
C THR A 73 26.23 -13.13 16.33
N HIS A 74 25.44 -14.18 16.59
CA HIS A 74 24.43 -14.23 17.65
C HIS A 74 24.88 -15.12 18.82
N SER A 75 26.17 -15.05 19.17
CA SER A 75 26.79 -15.85 20.24
C SER A 75 26.44 -15.39 21.67
N PHE A 76 25.16 -15.21 21.97
CA PHE A 76 24.63 -15.12 23.33
C PHE A 76 24.14 -16.49 23.82
N LYS A 77 23.82 -16.58 25.11
CA LYS A 77 23.16 -17.75 25.73
C LYS A 77 22.07 -17.28 26.66
N TYR A 78 20.92 -17.94 26.65
CA TYR A 78 19.87 -17.73 27.65
C TYR A 78 19.98 -18.79 28.76
N ASP A 79 19.89 -18.36 30.01
CA ASP A 79 19.75 -19.19 31.20
C ASP A 79 18.31 -19.09 31.71
N ALA A 80 17.58 -20.19 31.64
CA ALA A 80 16.15 -20.25 31.98
C ALA A 80 15.87 -20.37 33.48
N ASP A 81 16.82 -20.85 34.28
CA ASP A 81 16.68 -20.92 35.75
C ASP A 81 16.94 -19.54 36.38
N LEU A 82 17.78 -18.71 35.74
CA LEU A 82 18.13 -17.36 36.18
C LEU A 82 17.42 -16.24 35.41
N LYS A 83 16.64 -16.55 34.36
CA LYS A 83 15.97 -15.58 33.48
C LYS A 83 16.91 -14.48 32.97
N GLN A 84 18.02 -14.87 32.38
CA GLN A 84 19.06 -13.92 31.93
C GLN A 84 19.76 -14.37 30.65
N TYR A 85 20.16 -13.40 29.84
CA TYR A 85 21.05 -13.58 28.70
C TYR A 85 22.50 -13.34 29.12
N THR A 86 23.43 -14.10 28.55
CA THR A 86 24.88 -13.90 28.67
C THR A 86 25.47 -13.64 27.28
N ILE A 87 26.12 -12.50 27.08
CA ILE A 87 26.75 -12.10 25.82
C ILE A 87 28.10 -11.43 26.10
N ASN A 88 29.20 -11.93 25.53
CA ASN A 88 30.55 -11.39 25.76
C ASN A 88 30.90 -11.18 27.26
N ASP A 89 30.56 -12.15 28.10
CA ASP A 89 30.67 -12.14 29.58
C ASP A 89 29.82 -11.06 30.31
N ILE A 90 28.97 -10.32 29.60
CA ILE A 90 27.94 -9.43 30.15
C ILE A 90 26.69 -10.27 30.45
N ILE A 91 26.08 -10.05 31.61
CA ILE A 91 24.80 -10.66 32.02
C ILE A 91 23.70 -9.59 31.90
N ILE A 92 22.59 -9.93 31.25
CA ILE A 92 21.45 -9.05 31.00
C ILE A 92 20.15 -9.77 31.42
N PRO A 93 19.34 -9.22 32.34
CA PRO A 93 18.03 -9.79 32.70
C PRO A 93 17.07 -9.97 31.51
N GLU A 94 16.17 -10.95 31.58
CA GLU A 94 15.07 -11.15 30.61
C GLU A 94 14.20 -9.89 30.47
N SER A 95 13.93 -9.22 31.60
CA SER A 95 13.17 -7.97 31.66
C SER A 95 13.78 -6.86 30.80
N ASP A 96 15.08 -6.62 30.96
CA ASP A 96 15.76 -5.52 30.26
C ASP A 96 15.78 -5.74 28.74
N VAL A 97 15.79 -7.00 28.29
CA VAL A 97 15.66 -7.35 26.86
C VAL A 97 14.21 -7.20 26.35
N LYS A 98 13.19 -7.42 27.18
CA LYS A 98 11.80 -7.12 26.81
C LYS A 98 11.56 -5.61 26.72
N ARG A 99 12.16 -4.82 27.61
CA ARG A 99 12.04 -3.35 27.63
C ARG A 99 12.81 -2.68 26.51
N ASP A 100 14.07 -3.03 26.35
CA ASP A 100 14.99 -2.47 25.36
C ASP A 100 15.81 -3.57 24.67
N LEU A 101 15.14 -4.36 23.82
CA LEU A 101 15.79 -5.38 22.98
C LEU A 101 16.98 -4.81 22.20
N SER A 102 16.80 -3.62 21.62
CA SER A 102 17.72 -3.07 20.62
C SER A 102 19.04 -2.64 21.28
N LYS A 103 18.99 -1.92 22.40
CA LYS A 103 20.18 -1.48 23.13
C LYS A 103 20.68 -2.54 24.08
N ALA A 104 19.82 -3.14 24.91
CA ALA A 104 20.25 -4.05 25.98
C ALA A 104 20.80 -5.39 25.46
N LEU A 105 20.38 -5.87 24.30
CA LEU A 105 20.91 -7.11 23.71
C LEU A 105 21.54 -6.91 22.32
N CYS A 106 20.79 -6.40 21.33
CA CYS A 106 21.25 -6.41 19.94
C CYS A 106 22.50 -5.55 19.69
N SER A 107 22.59 -4.38 20.34
CA SER A 107 23.71 -3.44 20.16
C SER A 107 25.08 -4.00 20.54
N HIS A 108 25.14 -5.00 21.44
CA HIS A 108 26.40 -5.60 21.88
C HIS A 108 27.15 -6.32 20.75
N CYS A 109 26.43 -6.86 19.75
CA CYS A 109 27.02 -7.35 18.51
C CYS A 109 26.88 -6.33 17.36
N HIS A 110 25.72 -5.69 17.22
CA HIS A 110 25.32 -4.92 16.04
C HIS A 110 25.27 -3.41 16.30
N LYS A 111 26.40 -2.84 16.72
CA LYS A 111 26.51 -1.43 17.21
C LYS A 111 25.98 -0.36 16.26
N GLU A 112 26.09 -0.56 14.94
CA GLU A 112 25.61 0.39 13.93
C GLU A 112 24.12 0.16 13.56
N ALA A 113 23.55 -1.02 13.86
CA ALA A 113 22.26 -1.44 13.31
C ALA A 113 21.07 -0.56 13.71
N ILE A 114 21.06 0.01 14.92
CA ILE A 114 20.02 0.97 15.35
C ILE A 114 20.03 2.21 14.43
N ALA A 115 21.22 2.78 14.18
CA ALA A 115 21.37 3.94 13.31
C ALA A 115 21.10 3.61 11.84
N GLU A 116 21.49 2.41 11.38
CA GLU A 116 21.19 1.92 10.04
C GLU A 116 19.68 1.72 9.81
N VAL A 117 18.98 1.10 10.76
CA VAL A 117 17.51 0.95 10.71
C VAL A 117 16.84 2.31 10.77
N LYS A 118 17.24 3.22 11.69
CA LYS A 118 16.74 4.61 11.74
C LYS A 118 17.05 5.43 10.49
N ASP A 119 18.02 5.03 9.67
CA ASP A 119 18.32 5.64 8.36
C ASP A 119 17.64 4.94 7.17
N SER A 120 16.97 3.81 7.39
CA SER A 120 16.24 3.04 6.37
C SER A 120 14.78 3.46 6.25
N VAL A 121 14.15 3.20 5.09
CA VAL A 121 12.72 3.49 4.86
C VAL A 121 11.76 2.60 5.64
N HIS A 122 12.22 1.43 6.10
CA HIS A 122 11.45 0.54 7.00
C HIS A 122 11.21 1.18 8.37
N TYR A 123 12.08 2.12 8.79
CA TYR A 123 11.82 3.02 9.91
C TYR A 123 11.26 4.35 9.43
N LYS A 124 11.98 5.10 8.59
CA LYS A 124 11.79 6.55 8.39
C LYS A 124 10.40 6.99 7.93
N ILE A 125 9.60 6.11 7.34
CA ILE A 125 8.25 6.37 6.83
C ILE A 125 8.18 7.40 5.68
N ALA A 126 9.18 8.24 5.47
CA ALA A 126 9.27 9.26 4.42
C ALA A 126 10.66 9.28 3.77
N GLY A 127 10.74 9.67 2.49
CA GLY A 127 11.99 9.82 1.74
C GLY A 127 11.79 10.55 0.41
N ARG A 128 12.75 11.41 0.06
CA ARG A 128 12.72 12.25 -1.17
C ARG A 128 12.57 11.38 -2.42
N THR A 129 11.67 11.75 -3.33
CA THR A 129 11.59 11.10 -4.65
C THR A 129 11.18 12.07 -5.77
N ASP A 130 12.16 12.46 -6.58
CA ASP A 130 11.96 13.34 -7.74
C ASP A 130 11.11 12.67 -8.85
N ARG A 131 10.74 11.39 -8.71
CA ARG A 131 9.80 10.69 -9.60
C ARG A 131 8.32 10.98 -9.30
N VAL A 132 8.00 11.60 -8.16
CA VAL A 132 6.64 11.99 -7.79
C VAL A 132 6.41 13.48 -8.06
N MET A 133 5.47 13.75 -8.96
CA MET A 133 4.87 15.06 -9.11
C MET A 133 3.72 15.20 -8.09
N PHE A 134 3.81 16.26 -7.27
CA PHE A 134 2.85 16.71 -6.25
C PHE A 134 2.89 15.98 -4.88
N PRO A 135 2.95 16.74 -3.77
CA PRO A 135 3.75 17.97 -3.63
C PRO A 135 5.19 17.65 -4.04
N GLY A 136 5.66 18.26 -5.13
CA GLY A 136 6.76 17.70 -5.94
C GLY A 136 8.05 17.41 -5.17
N GLY A 137 8.65 16.25 -5.48
CA GLY A 137 9.97 15.83 -5.01
C GLY A 137 10.10 15.50 -3.52
N GLY A 138 9.14 15.90 -2.68
CA GLY A 138 9.26 15.93 -1.22
C GLY A 138 9.44 14.57 -0.53
N ALA A 139 9.50 14.60 0.80
CA ALA A 139 9.67 13.42 1.64
C ALA A 139 8.39 12.55 1.67
N HIS A 140 8.16 11.79 0.61
CA HIS A 140 7.00 10.90 0.47
C HIS A 140 7.21 9.55 1.13
N GLY A 141 6.13 8.90 1.58
CA GLY A 141 6.21 7.48 1.92
C GLY A 141 4.97 6.83 2.52
N MET A 142 5.17 6.06 3.59
CA MET A 142 4.13 5.22 4.20
C MET A 142 2.95 6.06 4.72
N LEU A 143 3.20 7.22 5.34
CA LEU A 143 2.14 8.14 5.78
C LEU A 143 1.44 8.89 4.63
N ASP A 144 2.11 9.10 3.49
CA ASP A 144 1.50 9.79 2.34
C ASP A 144 0.54 8.86 1.57
N ARG A 145 0.91 7.58 1.41
CA ARG A 145 0.18 6.62 0.58
C ARG A 145 -0.62 5.57 1.33
N ALA A 146 -0.04 4.93 2.35
CA ALA A 146 -0.71 3.87 3.11
C ALA A 146 -1.71 4.47 4.12
N CYS A 147 -2.39 5.52 3.64
CA CYS A 147 -3.22 6.50 4.32
C CYS A 147 -4.23 7.16 3.34
N GLY A 148 -4.36 6.69 2.09
CA GLY A 148 -5.30 7.28 1.12
C GLY A 148 -5.58 6.47 -0.15
N LEU A 149 -4.99 5.27 -0.29
CA LEU A 149 -5.24 4.34 -1.40
C LEU A 149 -5.78 2.99 -0.82
N PRO A 150 -6.15 1.96 -1.62
CA PRO A 150 -7.09 0.92 -1.15
C PRO A 150 -6.62 0.22 0.12
N GLY A 151 -7.48 0.17 1.14
CA GLY A 151 -7.19 -0.40 2.47
C GLY A 151 -6.66 0.59 3.52
N THR A 152 -6.64 1.90 3.26
CA THR A 152 -5.92 2.84 4.15
C THR A 152 -6.48 4.27 4.23
N SER A 153 -6.36 4.89 5.41
CA SER A 153 -6.73 6.30 5.68
C SER A 153 -5.79 6.96 6.69
N GLY A 154 -5.33 8.19 6.42
CA GLY A 154 -4.50 9.18 7.16
C GLY A 154 -3.64 8.76 8.37
N LEU A 155 -4.21 8.05 9.32
CA LEU A 155 -3.52 7.53 10.49
C LEU A 155 -3.82 6.04 10.64
N VAL A 156 -2.77 5.32 10.97
CA VAL A 156 -2.80 3.98 11.58
C VAL A 156 -3.92 3.93 12.61
N ASN A 157 -4.64 2.81 12.72
CA ASN A 157 -5.82 2.69 13.58
C ASN A 157 -5.44 2.44 15.06
N PHE A 158 -4.48 3.23 15.52
CA PHE A 158 -3.91 3.31 16.84
C PHE A 158 -4.93 3.54 17.96
N THR A 159 -6.04 4.17 17.65
CA THR A 159 -7.11 4.48 18.60
C THR A 159 -8.09 3.32 18.81
N SER A 160 -8.01 2.22 18.04
CA SER A 160 -8.88 1.03 18.17
C SER A 160 -8.08 -0.25 18.36
N ASN A 161 -8.68 -1.20 19.08
CA ASN A 161 -7.99 -2.35 19.64
C ASN A 161 -7.96 -3.58 18.71
N GLU A 162 -8.52 -3.47 17.50
CA GLU A 162 -8.84 -4.64 16.67
C GLU A 162 -7.98 -4.83 15.44
N ASN A 163 -7.65 -3.76 14.76
CA ASN A 163 -7.01 -3.81 13.46
C ASN A 163 -5.97 -2.72 13.46
N LEU A 164 -4.72 -3.09 13.70
CA LEU A 164 -3.56 -2.18 13.70
C LEU A 164 -3.46 -1.36 12.40
N GLY A 165 -4.06 -1.82 11.29
CA GLY A 165 -4.00 -1.13 10.01
C GLY A 165 -2.62 -1.21 9.36
N GLU A 166 -2.55 -0.84 8.09
CA GLU A 166 -1.47 -1.33 7.22
C GLU A 166 -0.08 -0.73 7.50
N CYS A 167 0.01 0.38 8.22
CA CYS A 167 1.29 0.88 8.73
C CYS A 167 1.80 0.02 9.90
N ALA A 168 0.97 -0.32 10.89
CA ALA A 168 1.41 -1.07 12.05
C ALA A 168 1.43 -2.60 11.84
N LYS A 169 0.75 -3.11 10.81
CA LYS A 169 1.06 -4.43 10.22
C LYS A 169 2.57 -4.59 9.98
N CYS A 170 3.24 -3.54 9.50
CA CYS A 170 4.55 -3.66 8.84
C CYS A 170 5.68 -2.82 9.48
N HIS A 171 5.38 -1.82 10.29
CA HIS A 171 6.37 -0.90 10.89
C HIS A 171 7.30 -1.62 11.88
N THR A 172 8.61 -1.34 11.80
CA THR A 172 9.66 -1.99 12.62
C THR A 172 9.92 -1.28 13.95
N GLY A 173 8.93 -0.60 14.52
CA GLY A 173 8.99 0.06 15.81
C GLY A 173 7.71 -0.09 16.64
N ARG A 174 7.80 0.18 17.94
CA ARG A 174 6.66 0.27 18.90
C ARG A 174 5.84 1.54 18.68
N TYR A 175 6.51 2.64 18.35
CA TYR A 175 5.94 3.96 18.06
C TYR A 175 6.26 4.35 16.61
N LEU A 176 5.44 5.20 15.97
CA LEU A 176 5.82 5.80 14.67
C LEU A 176 7.02 6.75 14.82
N PRO A 177 7.88 6.92 13.79
CA PRO A 177 9.01 7.86 13.82
C PRO A 177 8.59 9.28 14.17
N VAL A 178 7.41 9.73 13.72
CA VAL A 178 6.88 11.07 14.03
C VAL A 178 6.66 11.31 15.53
N MET A 179 6.60 10.26 16.35
CA MET A 179 6.51 10.37 17.80
C MET A 179 7.83 10.81 18.45
N GLU A 180 8.99 10.67 17.81
CA GLU A 180 10.29 11.09 18.36
C GLU A 180 10.30 12.62 18.61
N GLY A 181 9.73 13.40 17.69
CA GLY A 181 9.49 14.83 17.87
C GLY A 181 8.39 15.15 18.89
N ALA A 182 7.29 14.37 18.90
CA ALA A 182 6.20 14.57 19.85
C ALA A 182 6.64 14.34 21.30
N PHE A 183 7.41 13.28 21.57
CA PHE A 183 8.03 12.99 22.86
C PHE A 183 9.02 14.08 23.26
N THR A 184 9.86 14.57 22.34
CA THR A 184 10.78 15.68 22.60
C THR A 184 10.05 16.90 23.16
N SER A 185 8.96 17.33 22.53
CA SER A 185 8.19 18.48 23.00
C SER A 185 7.33 18.18 24.24
N MET A 186 6.83 16.95 24.41
CA MET A 186 6.12 16.52 25.62
C MET A 186 7.04 16.62 26.84
N LEU A 187 8.21 15.98 26.78
CA LEU A 187 9.24 15.95 27.82
C LEU A 187 9.77 17.36 28.14
N ALA A 188 10.04 18.16 27.12
CA ALA A 188 10.41 19.57 27.30
C ALA A 188 9.33 20.35 28.07
N SER A 189 8.04 20.03 27.85
CA SER A 189 6.93 20.67 28.55
C SER A 189 6.66 20.13 29.97
N MET A 190 7.20 18.95 30.30
CA MET A 190 7.29 18.41 31.66
C MET A 190 8.49 19.01 32.43
N ASN A 191 9.39 19.73 31.73
CA ASN A 191 10.71 20.17 32.18
C ASN A 191 11.69 19.01 32.47
N ALA A 192 11.52 17.87 31.80
CA ALA A 192 12.46 16.76 31.88
C ALA A 192 13.84 17.17 31.33
N PRO A 193 14.95 16.68 31.92
CA PRO A 193 16.31 16.96 31.43
C PRO A 193 16.54 16.34 30.05
N ASN A 194 17.37 17.00 29.22
CA ASN A 194 17.79 16.55 27.89
C ASN A 194 16.66 15.90 27.04
N PRO A 195 15.52 16.58 26.82
CA PRO A 195 14.28 15.93 26.38
C PRO A 195 14.36 15.31 24.97
N ALA A 196 15.26 15.79 24.11
CA ALA A 196 15.51 15.19 22.80
C ALA A 196 16.34 13.90 22.87
N GLU A 197 17.28 13.80 23.83
CA GLU A 197 18.08 12.59 24.05
C GLU A 197 17.22 11.47 24.66
N GLN A 198 16.36 11.84 25.62
CA GLN A 198 15.36 10.93 26.19
C GLN A 198 14.35 10.45 25.13
N ALA A 199 13.78 11.35 24.33
CA ALA A 199 12.84 11.00 23.28
C ALA A 199 13.44 10.06 22.21
N ALA A 200 14.68 10.32 21.78
CA ALA A 200 15.41 9.42 20.90
C ALA A 200 15.63 8.04 21.55
N SER A 201 15.88 7.99 22.86
CA SER A 201 16.08 6.74 23.59
C SER A 201 14.81 5.90 23.74
N ILE A 202 13.69 6.53 24.11
CA ILE A 202 12.35 5.91 24.14
C ILE A 202 11.98 5.32 22.78
N HIS A 203 12.35 6.01 21.69
CA HIS A 203 12.06 5.50 20.35
C HIS A 203 12.94 4.31 19.97
N GLU A 204 14.25 4.43 20.20
CA GLU A 204 15.23 3.39 19.86
C GLU A 204 15.02 2.09 20.64
N SER A 205 14.65 2.16 21.93
CA SER A 205 14.29 0.98 22.72
C SER A 205 13.04 0.27 22.19
N GLY A 206 12.19 1.00 21.46
CA GLY A 206 11.03 0.51 20.73
C GLY A 206 11.33 -0.15 19.38
N ILE A 207 12.57 -0.21 18.88
CA ILE A 207 12.88 -0.81 17.57
C ILE A 207 12.78 -2.35 17.62
N ASP A 208 12.09 -2.93 16.65
CA ASP A 208 11.89 -4.37 16.48
C ASP A 208 12.89 -4.94 15.46
N CYS A 209 13.95 -5.59 15.95
CA CYS A 209 14.87 -6.33 15.09
C CYS A 209 14.36 -7.74 14.75
N LEU A 210 13.47 -8.32 15.55
CA LEU A 210 13.08 -9.74 15.47
C LEU A 210 12.05 -10.00 14.37
N ILE A 211 11.22 -9.01 14.02
CA ILE A 211 10.31 -9.08 12.87
C ILE A 211 11.08 -9.42 11.57
N CYS A 212 12.31 -8.91 11.41
CA CYS A 212 13.18 -9.18 10.25
C CYS A 212 14.16 -10.36 10.44
N HIS A 213 14.56 -10.69 11.68
CA HIS A 213 15.65 -11.64 11.95
C HIS A 213 15.25 -12.95 12.63
N ALA A 214 14.12 -13.03 13.31
CA ALA A 214 13.70 -14.22 14.06
C ALA A 214 12.98 -15.22 13.15
N ASP A 215 13.41 -16.49 13.18
CA ASP A 215 12.75 -17.59 12.46
C ASP A 215 11.34 -17.87 13.02
N ILE A 216 11.22 -17.82 14.35
CA ILE A 216 9.98 -17.85 15.12
C ILE A 216 9.65 -16.41 15.50
N TYR A 217 8.42 -15.98 15.26
CA TYR A 217 7.90 -14.70 15.73
C TYR A 217 6.38 -14.85 15.85
N LYS A 218 5.79 -14.30 16.89
CA LYS A 218 4.34 -14.31 17.12
C LYS A 218 3.68 -12.98 16.75
N SER A 219 2.49 -13.05 16.17
CA SER A 219 1.64 -11.88 15.91
C SER A 219 0.98 -11.37 17.18
N VAL A 220 0.88 -12.21 18.21
CA VAL A 220 0.55 -11.88 19.60
C VAL A 220 1.67 -12.40 20.51
N PRO A 221 2.42 -11.54 21.21
CA PRO A 221 3.44 -11.99 22.16
C PRO A 221 2.83 -12.68 23.39
N GLU A 222 3.66 -13.21 24.27
CA GLU A 222 3.20 -13.78 25.56
C GLU A 222 3.08 -12.67 26.61
N GLY A 223 1.89 -12.53 27.19
CA GLY A 223 1.58 -11.53 28.22
C GLY A 223 0.14 -11.66 28.74
N GLU A 224 -0.13 -11.18 29.96
CA GLU A 224 -1.47 -11.18 30.56
C GLU A 224 -2.22 -9.84 30.38
N HIS A 225 -1.50 -8.74 30.06
CA HIS A 225 -2.05 -7.39 29.91
C HIS A 225 -2.05 -6.87 28.46
N LEU A 226 -1.91 -7.78 27.48
CA LEU A 226 -1.93 -7.45 26.06
C LEU A 226 -3.36 -7.19 25.56
N ILE A 227 -3.53 -6.12 24.80
CA ILE A 227 -4.78 -5.85 24.08
C ILE A 227 -4.66 -6.52 22.71
N VAL A 228 -5.50 -7.51 22.43
CA VAL A 228 -5.34 -8.43 21.30
C VAL A 228 -6.54 -8.36 20.33
N SER A 229 -6.24 -8.30 19.04
CA SER A 229 -7.24 -8.41 17.97
C SER A 229 -8.03 -9.72 18.05
N LYS A 230 -9.35 -9.66 17.81
CA LYS A 230 -10.20 -10.85 17.60
C LYS A 230 -9.75 -11.72 16.43
N LEU A 231 -9.03 -11.14 15.45
CA LEU A 231 -8.47 -11.82 14.27
C LEU A 231 -7.12 -12.50 14.55
N ALA A 232 -6.68 -12.56 15.81
CA ALA A 232 -5.50 -13.30 16.21
C ALA A 232 -5.75 -14.82 16.17
N PRO A 233 -4.86 -15.63 15.54
CA PRO A 233 -4.97 -17.08 15.59
C PRO A 233 -4.65 -17.62 17.00
N GLU A 234 -5.28 -18.74 17.41
CA GLU A 234 -5.10 -19.35 18.74
C GLU A 234 -3.63 -19.67 19.11
N ASP A 235 -2.75 -19.83 18.11
CA ASP A 235 -1.31 -20.12 18.29
C ASP A 235 -0.41 -18.87 18.23
N GLY A 236 -0.98 -17.71 17.89
CA GLY A 236 -0.26 -16.45 17.69
C GLY A 236 0.69 -16.45 16.49
N ALA A 237 0.52 -17.29 15.46
CA ALA A 237 1.44 -17.34 14.31
C ALA A 237 1.63 -15.98 13.59
N SER A 238 2.87 -15.69 13.16
CA SER A 238 3.21 -14.52 12.33
C SER A 238 3.85 -14.92 10.99
N PRO A 239 3.32 -14.45 9.84
CA PRO A 239 2.10 -13.66 9.72
C PRO A 239 0.82 -14.48 9.97
N THR A 240 -0.28 -13.80 10.27
CA THR A 240 -1.62 -14.41 10.22
C THR A 240 -2.05 -14.73 8.77
N PRO A 241 -3.12 -15.52 8.54
CA PRO A 241 -3.66 -15.77 7.20
C PRO A 241 -4.03 -14.49 6.45
N ALA A 242 -4.77 -13.58 7.08
CA ALA A 242 -5.06 -12.22 6.59
C ALA A 242 -3.82 -11.28 6.56
N GLY A 243 -2.64 -11.82 6.86
CA GLY A 243 -1.35 -11.24 6.50
C GLY A 243 -0.73 -10.30 7.53
N TYR A 244 -1.26 -10.21 8.74
CA TYR A 244 -0.75 -9.32 9.77
C TYR A 244 0.52 -9.90 10.41
N ALA A 245 1.62 -9.14 10.45
CA ALA A 245 2.81 -9.55 11.21
C ALA A 245 2.61 -9.47 12.73
N LYS A 246 1.79 -8.51 13.18
CA LYS A 246 1.48 -8.13 14.57
C LYS A 246 0.00 -7.77 14.66
N VAL A 247 -0.68 -8.14 15.75
CA VAL A 247 -2.14 -7.94 15.95
C VAL A 247 -2.51 -7.56 17.40
N SER A 248 -1.60 -6.91 18.13
CA SER A 248 -1.81 -6.53 19.55
C SER A 248 -1.08 -5.24 19.96
N HIS A 249 -1.64 -4.51 20.92
CA HIS A 249 -1.01 -3.39 21.63
C HIS A 249 -0.39 -3.86 22.95
N ASP A 250 0.55 -3.08 23.49
CA ASP A 250 1.01 -3.21 24.88
C ASP A 250 0.47 -2.04 25.73
N ASN A 251 0.29 -2.27 27.03
CA ASN A 251 -0.22 -1.32 28.02
C ASN A 251 0.88 -0.42 28.61
N GLY A 252 2.12 -0.51 28.11
CA GLY A 252 3.30 0.12 28.70
C GLY A 252 4.08 -0.77 29.64
N ASP A 253 3.50 -1.88 30.11
CA ASP A 253 4.20 -2.97 30.78
C ASP A 253 4.87 -3.82 29.70
N PHE A 254 6.17 -3.63 29.45
CA PHE A 254 6.85 -4.32 28.36
C PHE A 254 7.46 -5.65 28.80
N ASP A 255 7.85 -5.79 30.08
CA ASP A 255 8.40 -7.05 30.59
C ASP A 255 7.35 -8.06 31.13
N GLN A 256 6.11 -7.60 31.28
CA GLN A 256 4.92 -8.30 31.75
C GLN A 256 5.00 -8.68 33.24
N ASP A 257 5.29 -7.69 34.10
CA ASP A 257 5.27 -7.80 35.57
C ASP A 257 3.99 -7.30 36.26
N GLY A 258 3.13 -6.59 35.51
CA GLY A 258 1.86 -6.02 35.98
C GLY A 258 1.87 -4.50 36.21
N ALA A 259 2.94 -3.77 35.87
CA ALA A 259 3.02 -2.31 35.98
C ALA A 259 3.61 -1.62 34.72
N PRO A 260 3.16 -0.40 34.35
CA PRO A 260 3.77 0.34 33.24
C PRO A 260 5.25 0.69 33.48
N ASP A 261 6.10 0.38 32.51
CA ASP A 261 7.55 0.52 32.64
C ASP A 261 8.03 1.97 32.68
N PHE A 262 9.02 2.22 33.54
CA PHE A 262 9.74 3.50 33.59
C PHE A 262 10.53 3.72 32.29
N GLN A 263 10.30 4.88 31.68
CA GLN A 263 10.78 5.25 30.34
C GLN A 263 11.37 6.67 30.30
N ILE A 264 11.19 7.43 31.36
CA ILE A 264 11.59 8.83 31.50
C ILE A 264 12.47 8.93 32.77
N ASP A 265 13.56 9.68 32.67
CA ASP A 265 14.40 10.17 33.76
C ASP A 265 13.95 11.60 34.08
N MET A 266 13.18 11.81 35.15
CA MET A 266 12.62 13.12 35.48
C MET A 266 13.53 14.00 36.34
N ASP A 267 14.48 13.44 37.10
CA ASP A 267 15.35 14.20 38.02
C ASP A 267 16.78 14.45 37.49
N GLY A 268 17.22 13.65 36.51
CA GLY A 268 18.49 13.78 35.79
C GLY A 268 19.66 12.99 36.36
N ASP A 269 19.43 11.99 37.23
CA ASP A 269 20.49 11.12 37.75
C ASP A 269 20.95 10.01 36.77
N GLY A 270 20.20 9.78 35.69
CA GLY A 270 20.46 8.76 34.68
C GLY A 270 19.72 7.44 34.87
N VAL A 271 18.82 7.35 35.85
CA VAL A 271 17.90 6.22 36.07
C VAL A 271 16.50 6.61 35.59
N LEU A 272 15.79 5.67 34.95
CA LEU A 272 14.39 5.88 34.57
C LEU A 272 13.52 5.75 35.83
N ASP A 273 12.78 6.81 36.16
CA ASP A 273 12.01 6.94 37.41
C ASP A 273 10.49 7.09 37.19
N THR A 274 10.10 7.34 35.93
CA THR A 274 8.75 7.76 35.55
C THR A 274 8.28 6.99 34.30
N PRO A 275 7.06 6.42 34.28
CA PRO A 275 6.54 5.73 33.11
C PRO A 275 6.06 6.72 32.05
N LEU A 276 6.13 6.32 30.77
CA LEU A 276 5.62 7.12 29.66
C LEU A 276 4.09 7.23 29.66
N MET A 277 3.42 6.20 30.20
CA MET A 277 1.98 6.12 30.35
C MET A 277 1.66 5.84 31.81
N MET A 278 0.87 6.70 32.44
CA MET A 278 0.53 6.60 33.86
C MET A 278 -0.70 5.72 34.06
N ASP A 279 -0.61 4.77 34.98
CA ASP A 279 -1.75 4.12 35.64
C ASP A 279 -1.83 4.68 37.07
N THR A 280 -2.90 5.41 37.40
CA THR A 280 -3.09 6.04 38.72
C THR A 280 -4.14 5.38 39.61
N ASP A 281 -4.87 4.37 39.14
CA ASP A 281 -5.81 3.59 39.97
C ASP A 281 -5.36 2.13 40.23
N GLY A 282 -4.41 1.63 39.44
CA GLY A 282 -3.70 0.36 39.63
C GLY A 282 -4.40 -0.85 39.02
N ASP A 283 -5.22 -0.67 37.97
CA ASP A 283 -5.90 -1.77 37.28
C ASP A 283 -5.04 -2.48 36.21
N GLY A 284 -3.84 -1.93 35.91
CA GLY A 284 -2.91 -2.45 34.90
C GLY A 284 -3.04 -1.79 33.52
N ASN A 285 -3.99 -0.87 33.33
CA ASN A 285 -4.16 -0.08 32.12
C ASN A 285 -3.87 1.41 32.42
N PRO A 286 -3.13 2.13 31.56
CA PRO A 286 -2.88 3.55 31.79
C PRO A 286 -4.14 4.41 31.59
N ASP A 287 -4.30 5.43 32.42
CA ASP A 287 -5.38 6.45 32.39
C ASP A 287 -5.54 7.16 31.04
N SER A 288 -4.47 7.15 30.24
CA SER A 288 -4.40 7.76 28.93
C SER A 288 -3.39 6.98 28.07
N PRO A 289 -3.81 5.88 27.44
CA PRO A 289 -2.91 5.07 26.63
C PRO A 289 -2.41 5.87 25.43
N LEU A 290 -1.09 5.90 25.26
CA LEU A 290 -0.50 6.09 23.95
C LEU A 290 -0.64 4.79 23.17
N SER A 291 -0.88 4.91 21.88
CA SER A 291 -1.02 3.75 21.01
C SER A 291 0.34 3.15 20.67
N THR A 292 0.58 1.95 21.17
CA THR A 292 1.80 1.18 20.93
C THR A 292 1.53 -0.04 20.05
N ILE A 293 2.59 -0.63 19.52
CA ILE A 293 2.53 -1.91 18.81
C ILE A 293 3.37 -2.91 19.61
N ALA A 294 2.73 -3.93 20.19
CA ALA A 294 3.43 -4.98 20.92
C ALA A 294 4.33 -5.81 19.98
N GLN A 295 5.37 -6.42 20.54
CA GLN A 295 6.43 -7.09 19.77
C GLN A 295 6.77 -8.44 20.38
N ASP A 296 7.02 -9.46 19.56
CA ASP A 296 7.55 -10.73 20.07
C ASP A 296 9.04 -10.61 20.43
N ARG A 297 9.27 -10.22 21.69
CA ARG A 297 10.57 -10.21 22.35
C ARG A 297 10.81 -11.47 23.21
N SER A 298 10.06 -12.54 22.97
CA SER A 298 10.19 -13.78 23.73
C SER A 298 11.56 -14.43 23.55
N VAL A 299 11.94 -15.27 24.52
CA VAL A 299 13.14 -16.13 24.44
C VAL A 299 13.12 -16.98 23.16
N ALA A 300 11.95 -17.40 22.68
CA ALA A 300 11.80 -18.18 21.45
C ALA A 300 12.14 -17.34 20.21
N ALA A 301 11.61 -16.12 20.10
CA ALA A 301 11.94 -15.22 19.00
C ALA A 301 13.43 -14.85 19.02
N VAL A 302 13.93 -14.37 20.17
CA VAL A 302 15.34 -14.02 20.38
C VAL A 302 16.27 -15.19 20.02
N SER A 303 16.06 -16.37 20.59
CA SER A 303 16.91 -17.55 20.34
C SER A 303 16.78 -18.13 18.92
N SER A 304 15.82 -17.66 18.13
CA SER A 304 15.63 -18.02 16.72
C SER A 304 16.19 -16.98 15.74
N SER A 305 16.88 -15.95 16.23
CA SER A 305 17.47 -14.88 15.41
C SER A 305 18.55 -15.42 14.46
N GLY A 306 18.59 -14.90 13.24
CA GLY A 306 19.62 -15.24 12.25
C GLY A 306 19.51 -14.42 10.96
N HIS A 307 19.88 -15.04 9.84
CA HIS A 307 19.71 -14.44 8.52
C HIS A 307 18.23 -14.42 8.10
N THR A 308 17.76 -13.25 7.65
CA THR A 308 16.41 -13.02 7.11
C THR A 308 16.08 -13.98 5.96
N GLN A 309 14.96 -14.70 6.09
CA GLN A 309 14.42 -15.62 5.10
C GLN A 309 13.22 -15.01 4.37
N GLU A 310 12.74 -15.67 3.32
CA GLU A 310 11.57 -15.23 2.52
C GLU A 310 10.33 -14.99 3.41
N LYS A 311 10.09 -15.90 4.37
CA LYS A 311 8.99 -15.78 5.33
C LYS A 311 9.06 -14.53 6.21
N ASN A 312 10.25 -13.99 6.48
CA ASN A 312 10.40 -12.73 7.22
C ASN A 312 9.92 -11.55 6.37
N CYS A 313 10.25 -11.52 5.08
CA CYS A 313 9.76 -10.51 4.14
C CYS A 313 8.22 -10.61 3.97
N LEU A 314 7.70 -11.82 3.86
CA LEU A 314 6.25 -12.08 3.69
C LEU A 314 5.40 -11.80 4.95
N ARG A 315 6.01 -11.48 6.11
CA ARG A 315 5.30 -10.92 7.27
C ARG A 315 4.69 -9.55 6.96
N CYS A 316 5.43 -8.71 6.21
CA CYS A 316 5.10 -7.30 5.96
C CYS A 316 4.76 -7.02 4.47
N HIS A 317 4.80 -8.05 3.64
CA HIS A 317 4.46 -8.02 2.21
C HIS A 317 3.46 -9.14 1.88
N GLU A 318 2.40 -9.24 2.69
CA GLU A 318 1.31 -10.21 2.56
C GLU A 318 0.60 -10.17 1.21
N HIS A 319 0.56 -9.00 0.57
CA HIS A 319 -0.12 -8.83 -0.72
C HIS A 319 0.55 -9.58 -1.88
N ALA A 320 1.74 -10.17 -1.66
CA ALA A 320 2.38 -11.13 -2.56
C ALA A 320 1.87 -12.57 -2.37
N ARG A 321 0.96 -12.79 -1.41
CA ARG A 321 0.22 -14.04 -1.11
C ARG A 321 -1.27 -13.90 -1.44
N THR A 322 -1.95 -12.94 -0.81
CA THR A 322 -3.43 -12.77 -0.87
C THR A 322 -3.95 -12.04 -2.10
N GLY A 323 -3.08 -11.41 -2.90
CA GLY A 323 -3.47 -10.77 -4.16
C GLY A 323 -4.27 -9.46 -4.06
N TYR A 324 -5.17 -9.26 -3.10
CA TYR A 324 -6.15 -8.15 -3.07
C TYR A 324 -5.55 -6.78 -3.38
N LYS A 325 -4.36 -6.45 -2.84
CA LYS A 325 -3.71 -5.15 -3.08
C LYS A 325 -2.79 -5.20 -4.30
N ARG A 326 -1.62 -5.85 -4.21
CA ARG A 326 -0.60 -5.81 -5.28
C ARG A 326 -0.87 -6.74 -6.46
N ALA A 327 -1.62 -7.83 -6.26
CA ALA A 327 -2.11 -8.75 -7.30
C ALA A 327 -1.05 -9.47 -8.16
N THR A 328 0.24 -9.33 -7.80
CA THR A 328 1.38 -10.00 -8.41
C THR A 328 2.00 -10.94 -7.38
N LEU A 329 1.55 -12.20 -7.38
CA LEU A 329 1.94 -13.19 -6.37
C LEU A 329 3.39 -13.64 -6.56
N PHE A 330 4.12 -13.79 -5.46
CA PHE A 330 5.48 -14.35 -5.44
C PHE A 330 5.45 -15.77 -4.88
N GLN A 331 4.91 -16.70 -5.66
CA GLN A 331 4.57 -18.06 -5.25
C GLN A 331 4.81 -19.07 -6.39
N GLU A 332 4.97 -20.35 -6.07
CA GLU A 332 5.01 -21.43 -7.07
C GLU A 332 3.76 -21.38 -7.97
N GLY A 333 3.93 -21.64 -9.28
CA GLY A 333 2.88 -21.46 -10.30
C GLY A 333 2.62 -20.01 -10.73
N TYR A 334 2.93 -19.01 -9.90
CA TYR A 334 2.70 -17.58 -10.17
C TYR A 334 3.96 -16.81 -10.56
N ASP A 335 5.11 -17.14 -9.97
CA ASP A 335 6.38 -16.52 -10.30
C ASP A 335 7.50 -17.56 -10.50
N VAL A 336 8.21 -17.48 -11.62
CA VAL A 336 9.38 -18.34 -11.91
C VAL A 336 10.52 -18.14 -10.93
N HIS A 337 10.66 -16.94 -10.35
CA HIS A 337 11.72 -16.61 -9.40
C HIS A 337 11.42 -17.16 -8.01
N ALA A 338 10.15 -17.31 -7.61
CA ALA A 338 9.77 -17.89 -6.31
C ALA A 338 10.22 -19.36 -6.16
N THR A 339 10.43 -20.08 -7.28
CA THR A 339 10.95 -21.46 -7.30
C THR A 339 12.37 -21.57 -7.84
N ALA A 340 13.01 -20.46 -8.21
CA ALA A 340 14.37 -20.47 -8.77
C ALA A 340 15.41 -21.04 -7.79
N THR A 341 16.36 -21.80 -8.33
CA THR A 341 17.41 -22.52 -7.58
C THR A 341 18.75 -22.55 -8.34
N SER A 342 18.89 -21.73 -9.38
CA SER A 342 20.03 -21.66 -10.30
C SER A 342 20.41 -20.20 -10.58
N GLY A 343 21.60 -19.97 -11.15
CA GLY A 343 22.16 -18.62 -11.23
C GLY A 343 22.36 -18.03 -9.83
N ASP A 344 22.00 -16.77 -9.64
CA ASP A 344 22.15 -16.05 -8.37
C ASP A 344 21.19 -16.55 -7.27
N PHE A 345 20.17 -17.33 -7.64
CA PHE A 345 19.30 -18.06 -6.71
C PHE A 345 19.92 -19.37 -6.20
N ALA A 346 21.11 -19.77 -6.67
CA ALA A 346 21.73 -21.05 -6.30
C ALA A 346 22.19 -21.09 -4.84
N GLY A 347 21.39 -21.74 -3.99
CA GLY A 347 21.70 -21.91 -2.56
C GLY A 347 21.32 -20.72 -1.67
N THR A 348 20.57 -19.74 -2.18
CA THR A 348 20.01 -18.68 -1.33
C THR A 348 18.97 -19.25 -0.35
N LYS A 349 18.89 -18.64 0.83
CA LYS A 349 17.79 -18.86 1.81
C LYS A 349 16.68 -17.79 1.68
N ASN A 350 16.90 -16.79 0.84
CA ASN A 350 15.98 -15.68 0.63
C ASN A 350 16.06 -15.23 -0.83
N ARG A 351 15.07 -15.59 -1.64
CA ARG A 351 15.03 -15.22 -3.07
C ARG A 351 14.65 -13.75 -3.26
N CYS A 352 13.88 -13.16 -2.35
CA CYS A 352 13.55 -11.73 -2.39
C CYS A 352 14.83 -10.88 -2.41
N THR A 353 15.82 -11.20 -1.56
CA THR A 353 17.10 -10.48 -1.48
C THR A 353 18.09 -10.76 -2.61
N VAL A 354 17.75 -11.63 -3.59
CA VAL A 354 18.54 -11.78 -4.83
C VAL A 354 18.35 -10.55 -5.72
N CYS A 355 17.11 -10.07 -5.84
CA CYS A 355 16.78 -8.82 -6.53
C CYS A 355 16.89 -7.63 -5.57
N HIS A 356 16.20 -7.70 -4.42
CA HIS A 356 16.18 -6.69 -3.37
C HIS A 356 17.41 -6.78 -2.47
N THR A 357 18.59 -6.58 -3.06
CA THR A 357 19.87 -6.66 -2.34
C THR A 357 19.88 -5.69 -1.14
N ALA A 358 20.44 -6.16 -0.03
CA ALA A 358 20.41 -5.46 1.25
C ALA A 358 21.82 -5.07 1.71
N SER A 359 21.98 -3.83 2.17
CA SER A 359 23.25 -3.30 2.69
C SER A 359 22.96 -2.25 3.76
N LYS A 360 23.58 -2.37 4.94
CA LYS A 360 23.37 -1.45 6.07
C LYS A 360 21.88 -1.23 6.39
N HIS A 361 21.11 -2.32 6.52
CA HIS A 361 19.65 -2.37 6.69
C HIS A 361 18.79 -1.65 5.62
N LYS A 362 19.41 -1.11 4.57
CA LYS A 362 18.75 -0.55 3.40
C LYS A 362 18.56 -1.59 2.32
N PHE A 363 17.42 -1.56 1.64
CA PHE A 363 17.04 -2.53 0.62
C PHE A 363 16.89 -1.84 -0.73
N VAL A 364 17.49 -2.42 -1.77
CA VAL A 364 17.26 -1.99 -3.14
C VAL A 364 15.81 -2.28 -3.53
N ARG A 365 15.01 -1.24 -3.79
CA ARG A 365 13.63 -1.42 -4.27
C ARG A 365 13.52 -1.54 -5.79
N GLY A 366 14.49 -1.02 -6.54
CA GLY A 366 14.44 -0.88 -8.00
C GLY A 366 13.87 0.47 -8.43
N HIS A 367 14.52 1.14 -9.40
CA HIS A 367 14.15 2.51 -9.78
C HIS A 367 12.75 2.62 -10.40
N ASN A 368 12.38 1.64 -11.21
CA ASN A 368 11.11 1.64 -11.93
C ASN A 368 9.90 1.26 -11.04
N VAL A 369 10.12 0.95 -9.76
CA VAL A 369 9.05 0.85 -8.75
C VAL A 369 8.59 2.22 -8.24
N GLY A 370 9.25 3.32 -8.64
CA GLY A 370 8.98 4.69 -8.15
C GLY A 370 7.56 5.24 -8.36
N GLY A 371 6.73 4.58 -9.17
CA GLY A 371 5.30 4.91 -9.31
C GLY A 371 4.46 4.61 -8.06
N ASP A 372 4.99 3.88 -7.08
CA ASP A 372 4.22 3.47 -5.91
C ASP A 372 4.20 4.49 -4.74
N LEU A 373 4.76 5.71 -4.88
CA LEU A 373 4.80 6.79 -3.87
C LEU A 373 5.42 6.45 -2.50
N ALA A 374 5.75 5.19 -2.20
CA ALA A 374 6.44 4.85 -0.97
C ALA A 374 7.89 5.37 -1.02
N ALA A 375 8.48 5.61 0.14
CA ALA A 375 9.89 5.97 0.26
C ALA A 375 10.79 4.85 -0.33
N ALA A 376 11.96 5.22 -0.82
CA ALA A 376 13.00 4.28 -1.26
C ALA A 376 14.33 4.62 -0.59
N ASP A 377 15.03 3.61 -0.08
CA ASP A 377 16.36 3.75 0.52
C ASP A 377 17.41 4.32 -0.46
N TYR A 378 17.19 4.04 -1.74
CA TYR A 378 17.99 4.46 -2.88
C TYR A 378 17.07 5.28 -3.79
N PRO A 379 17.16 6.62 -3.79
CA PRO A 379 16.26 7.46 -4.57
C PRO A 379 16.51 7.25 -6.08
N PRO A 380 15.47 7.05 -6.88
CA PRO A 380 15.62 6.78 -8.31
C PRO A 380 15.94 8.06 -9.11
N PRO A 381 16.62 7.96 -10.27
CA PRO A 381 16.91 9.12 -11.11
C PRO A 381 15.63 9.76 -11.65
N PRO A 382 15.59 11.09 -11.93
CA PRO A 382 14.37 11.80 -12.32
C PRO A 382 13.61 11.21 -13.52
N PRO A 383 12.30 11.51 -13.67
CA PRO A 383 11.47 11.01 -14.77
C PRO A 383 12.09 11.23 -16.15
N GLY A 384 12.08 10.19 -16.98
CA GLY A 384 12.62 10.24 -18.34
C GLY A 384 14.15 10.26 -18.46
N VAL A 385 14.88 10.28 -17.33
CA VAL A 385 16.30 9.92 -17.30
C VAL A 385 16.40 8.40 -17.38
N GLU A 386 17.12 7.90 -18.38
CA GLU A 386 17.45 6.48 -18.49
C GLU A 386 18.33 6.07 -17.30
N ALA A 387 17.89 5.07 -16.54
CA ALA A 387 18.65 4.56 -15.41
C ALA A 387 19.88 3.78 -15.90
N ASP A 388 21.04 4.01 -15.28
CA ASP A 388 22.27 3.30 -15.64
C ASP A 388 22.06 1.79 -15.46
N PRO A 389 22.24 0.94 -16.49
CA PRO A 389 22.10 -0.51 -16.37
C PRO A 389 23.16 -1.15 -15.46
N ASN A 390 24.18 -0.40 -15.04
CA ASN A 390 25.22 -0.82 -14.09
C ASN A 390 24.96 -0.34 -12.64
N ASP A 391 23.91 0.46 -12.39
CA ASP A 391 23.58 0.91 -11.04
C ASP A 391 23.02 -0.28 -10.22
N PRO A 392 23.65 -0.67 -9.09
CA PRO A 392 23.21 -1.80 -8.29
C PRO A 392 21.83 -1.58 -7.62
N SER A 393 21.31 -0.36 -7.61
CA SER A 393 19.95 -0.04 -7.16
C SER A 393 18.87 -0.14 -8.26
N ASN A 394 19.27 -0.44 -9.50
CA ASN A 394 18.40 -0.57 -10.67
C ASN A 394 17.99 -2.04 -10.92
N ILE A 395 16.96 -2.52 -10.22
CA ILE A 395 16.34 -3.82 -10.51
C ILE A 395 15.61 -3.75 -11.85
N MET A 396 16.09 -4.54 -12.81
CA MET A 396 15.50 -4.75 -14.13
C MET A 396 15.66 -6.23 -14.51
N CYS A 397 14.77 -6.77 -15.36
CA CYS A 397 14.94 -8.11 -15.90
C CYS A 397 16.31 -8.27 -16.60
N THR A 398 16.79 -7.21 -17.26
CA THR A 398 18.08 -7.19 -17.97
C THR A 398 19.31 -7.26 -17.07
N THR A 399 19.18 -7.04 -15.75
CA THR A 399 20.28 -7.19 -14.78
C THR A 399 20.75 -8.65 -14.68
N CYS A 400 19.83 -9.61 -14.87
CA CYS A 400 20.15 -11.05 -14.92
C CYS A 400 20.00 -11.66 -16.34
N HIS A 401 19.12 -11.11 -17.18
CA HIS A 401 18.79 -11.64 -18.51
C HIS A 401 19.40 -10.78 -19.63
N THR A 402 20.63 -11.10 -20.03
CA THR A 402 21.32 -10.42 -21.15
C THR A 402 20.48 -10.41 -22.43
N ILE A 403 20.33 -9.24 -23.06
CA ILE A 403 19.51 -9.07 -24.27
C ILE A 403 20.02 -9.95 -25.42
N GLU A 404 21.33 -10.14 -25.52
CA GLU A 404 22.03 -10.99 -26.50
C GLU A 404 21.64 -12.47 -26.39
N SER A 405 21.09 -12.91 -25.25
CA SER A 405 20.52 -14.26 -25.07
C SER A 405 19.04 -14.38 -25.47
N LEU A 406 18.38 -13.25 -25.74
CA LEU A 406 16.95 -13.13 -26.05
C LEU A 406 16.67 -12.77 -27.52
N VAL A 407 17.54 -11.96 -28.15
CA VAL A 407 17.51 -11.68 -29.60
C VAL A 407 18.33 -12.71 -30.38
N ASP A 408 17.65 -13.67 -31.03
CA ASP A 408 18.26 -14.54 -32.07
C ASP A 408 18.77 -13.75 -33.30
N SER A 409 18.44 -12.44 -33.45
CA SER A 409 18.80 -11.59 -34.60
C SER A 409 18.90 -10.11 -34.22
N SER A 410 19.91 -9.40 -34.76
CA SER A 410 19.99 -7.94 -34.76
C SER A 410 19.20 -7.26 -35.89
N ASP A 411 18.67 -8.05 -36.83
CA ASP A 411 17.79 -7.60 -37.93
C ASP A 411 16.34 -8.01 -37.61
N PRO A 412 15.39 -7.06 -37.46
CA PRO A 412 14.01 -7.35 -37.10
C PRO A 412 13.15 -7.94 -38.24
N VAL A 413 13.69 -8.12 -39.45
CA VAL A 413 12.93 -8.55 -40.65
C VAL A 413 13.35 -9.95 -41.13
N VAL A 414 14.42 -10.56 -40.58
CA VAL A 414 14.98 -11.83 -41.07
C VAL A 414 14.73 -12.99 -40.09
N PRO A 415 13.86 -13.98 -40.41
CA PRO A 415 13.71 -15.20 -39.63
C PRO A 415 14.97 -16.07 -39.66
N VAL A 416 15.56 -16.34 -38.49
CA VAL A 416 16.84 -17.06 -38.40
C VAL A 416 16.62 -18.57 -38.50
N LYS A 417 17.04 -19.13 -39.64
CA LYS A 417 17.26 -20.57 -39.90
C LYS A 417 16.25 -21.52 -39.23
N GLY A 418 14.97 -21.37 -39.54
CA GLY A 418 13.92 -22.33 -39.13
C GLY A 418 13.29 -22.07 -37.77
N LYS A 419 13.70 -21.03 -37.03
CA LYS A 419 12.86 -20.40 -36.01
C LYS A 419 11.98 -19.33 -36.66
N GLY A 420 10.82 -19.05 -36.05
CA GLY A 420 9.95 -17.93 -36.43
C GLY A 420 10.53 -16.57 -36.01
N ALA A 421 9.79 -15.49 -36.27
CA ALA A 421 10.12 -14.17 -35.73
C ALA A 421 10.11 -14.21 -34.18
N SER A 422 11.10 -13.59 -33.54
CA SER A 422 11.19 -13.54 -32.08
C SER A 422 10.25 -12.47 -31.51
N VAL A 423 9.53 -12.81 -30.44
CA VAL A 423 8.76 -11.83 -29.65
C VAL A 423 9.69 -10.75 -29.07
N HIS A 424 10.91 -11.10 -28.67
CA HIS A 424 11.93 -10.16 -28.22
C HIS A 424 12.61 -9.39 -29.37
N SER A 425 11.85 -8.96 -30.38
CA SER A 425 12.39 -8.13 -31.45
C SER A 425 12.92 -6.80 -30.89
N ALA A 426 13.94 -6.21 -31.53
CA ALA A 426 14.49 -4.93 -31.10
C ALA A 426 13.42 -3.84 -30.92
N ARG A 427 12.38 -3.82 -31.78
CA ARG A 427 11.25 -2.87 -31.69
C ARG A 427 10.40 -3.06 -30.41
N HIS A 428 10.22 -4.29 -29.95
CA HIS A 428 9.52 -4.55 -28.69
C HIS A 428 10.41 -4.23 -27.49
N LEU A 429 11.70 -4.58 -27.53
CA LEU A 429 12.63 -4.26 -26.43
C LEU A 429 12.89 -2.74 -26.30
N GLU A 430 12.78 -1.99 -27.39
CA GLU A 430 12.78 -0.52 -27.42
C GLU A 430 11.51 0.05 -26.77
N ALA A 431 10.33 -0.38 -27.23
CA ALA A 431 9.04 0.24 -26.87
C ALA A 431 8.33 -0.34 -25.63
N MET A 432 8.69 -1.54 -25.15
CA MET A 432 7.93 -2.29 -24.13
C MET A 432 8.80 -2.73 -22.95
N ALA A 433 8.21 -2.73 -21.76
CA ALA A 433 8.75 -3.41 -20.58
C ALA A 433 8.66 -4.94 -20.76
N CYS A 434 9.53 -5.70 -20.10
CA CYS A 434 9.53 -7.18 -20.19
C CYS A 434 8.28 -7.76 -19.51
N GLU A 435 7.94 -7.14 -18.38
CA GLU A 435 6.74 -7.28 -17.57
C GLU A 435 5.47 -7.28 -18.43
N THR A 436 5.39 -6.44 -19.47
CA THR A 436 4.21 -6.33 -20.36
C THR A 436 3.87 -7.64 -21.08
N CYS A 437 4.86 -8.50 -21.33
CA CYS A 437 4.63 -9.81 -21.92
C CYS A 437 4.66 -10.95 -20.88
N HIS A 438 5.37 -10.75 -19.77
CA HIS A 438 5.63 -11.78 -18.77
C HIS A 438 4.72 -11.76 -17.54
N ILE A 439 3.95 -10.69 -17.32
CA ILE A 439 2.88 -10.59 -16.32
C ILE A 439 1.55 -10.42 -17.08
N PRO A 440 0.99 -11.50 -17.68
CA PRO A 440 -0.14 -11.42 -18.60
C PRO A 440 -1.50 -11.18 -17.90
N GLU A 441 -1.60 -11.58 -16.64
CA GLU A 441 -2.75 -11.42 -15.77
C GLU A 441 -2.25 -11.08 -14.36
N SER A 442 -2.86 -10.10 -13.71
CA SER A 442 -2.77 -9.94 -12.27
C SER A 442 -3.98 -10.60 -11.61
N GLY A 443 -3.91 -10.80 -10.29
CA GLY A 443 -5.12 -10.90 -9.46
C GLY A 443 -6.01 -9.66 -9.65
N GLY A 444 -7.21 -9.68 -9.09
CA GLY A 444 -8.22 -8.70 -9.43
C GLY A 444 -7.85 -7.25 -9.27
N ILE A 445 -8.49 -6.42 -10.08
CA ILE A 445 -8.59 -4.97 -9.88
C ILE A 445 -9.34 -4.72 -8.55
N THR A 446 -9.04 -3.60 -7.87
CA THR A 446 -9.61 -3.31 -6.55
C THR A 446 -9.93 -1.84 -6.41
N TYR A 447 -11.22 -1.55 -6.17
CA TYR A 447 -11.81 -0.24 -5.96
C TYR A 447 -12.47 -0.18 -4.60
N SER A 448 -11.88 0.55 -3.66
CA SER A 448 -12.50 0.74 -2.34
C SER A 448 -13.44 1.95 -2.35
N LEU A 449 -14.72 1.75 -2.07
CA LEU A 449 -15.69 2.82 -1.84
C LEU A 449 -15.78 3.12 -0.34
N TYR A 450 -15.35 4.34 0.05
CA TYR A 450 -15.40 4.83 1.44
C TYR A 450 -16.53 5.85 1.63
N GLY A 451 -17.62 5.49 2.29
CA GLY A 451 -18.75 6.42 2.50
C GLY A 451 -19.81 5.97 3.49
N GLU A 452 -20.40 6.97 4.17
CA GLU A 452 -21.45 6.86 5.20
C GLU A 452 -21.31 5.66 6.18
N GLY A 453 -20.05 5.32 6.51
CA GLY A 453 -19.70 4.24 7.42
C GLY A 453 -19.12 3.00 6.74
N THR A 454 -19.44 2.76 5.47
CA THR A 454 -18.88 1.60 4.74
C THR A 454 -17.52 1.85 4.12
N HIS A 455 -16.77 0.75 4.05
CA HIS A 455 -15.66 0.50 3.15
C HIS A 455 -15.96 -0.84 2.44
N LEU A 456 -16.27 -0.77 1.14
CA LEU A 456 -16.55 -1.94 0.29
C LEU A 456 -15.55 -1.97 -0.87
N SER A 457 -15.09 -3.16 -1.28
CA SER A 457 -14.11 -3.31 -2.36
C SER A 457 -14.72 -3.99 -3.59
N PHE A 458 -14.39 -3.50 -4.80
CA PHE A 458 -14.91 -4.02 -6.07
C PHE A 458 -13.78 -4.27 -7.08
N GLY A 459 -13.87 -5.37 -7.83
CA GLY A 459 -13.11 -5.60 -9.05
C GLY A 459 -13.91 -5.32 -10.31
N ARG A 460 -13.29 -5.60 -11.47
CA ARG A 460 -13.96 -5.46 -12.77
C ARG A 460 -14.65 -6.74 -13.22
N ASN A 461 -15.75 -6.57 -13.94
CA ASN A 461 -16.33 -7.63 -14.75
C ASN A 461 -15.70 -7.69 -16.16
N ALA A 462 -16.15 -8.65 -16.99
CA ALA A 462 -15.59 -8.89 -18.32
C ALA A 462 -15.76 -7.70 -19.30
N ASP A 463 -16.77 -6.85 -19.10
CA ASP A 463 -16.98 -5.61 -19.87
C ASP A 463 -16.06 -4.47 -19.42
N GLY A 464 -15.23 -4.68 -18.40
CA GLY A 464 -14.34 -3.67 -17.82
C GLY A 464 -15.06 -2.69 -16.89
N LYS A 465 -16.24 -3.02 -16.37
CA LYS A 465 -16.98 -2.19 -15.40
C LYS A 465 -16.58 -2.54 -13.97
N ASP A 466 -16.43 -1.52 -13.14
CA ASP A 466 -16.07 -1.64 -11.73
C ASP A 466 -17.30 -2.07 -10.88
N SER A 467 -17.72 -3.33 -11.05
CA SER A 467 -19.04 -3.83 -10.62
C SER A 467 -19.02 -5.19 -9.92
N LYS A 468 -17.87 -5.86 -9.84
CA LYS A 468 -17.76 -7.17 -9.19
C LYS A 468 -17.38 -6.98 -7.73
N LEU A 469 -18.30 -7.15 -6.78
CA LEU A 469 -17.99 -7.06 -5.36
C LEU A 469 -16.89 -8.07 -4.99
N ILE A 470 -15.90 -7.67 -4.20
CA ILE A 470 -14.86 -8.54 -3.62
C ILE A 470 -15.35 -9.04 -2.26
N SER A 471 -15.18 -10.33 -1.99
CA SER A 471 -15.58 -11.03 -0.76
C SER A 471 -14.73 -10.64 0.45
N ALA A 472 -15.09 -11.17 1.62
CA ALA A 472 -14.18 -11.25 2.77
C ALA A 472 -13.10 -12.34 2.57
N ASP A 473 -13.44 -13.42 1.84
CA ASP A 473 -12.59 -14.58 1.54
C ASP A 473 -11.25 -14.16 0.89
N HIS A 474 -11.33 -13.33 -0.15
CA HIS A 474 -10.22 -12.78 -0.94
C HIS A 474 -9.14 -11.98 -0.16
N MET A 475 -9.36 -11.78 1.14
CA MET A 475 -8.44 -11.06 2.04
C MET A 475 -7.57 -12.03 2.86
N VAL A 476 -7.88 -13.33 2.83
CA VAL A 476 -7.25 -14.42 3.58
C VAL A 476 -6.28 -15.19 2.65
N ALA A 477 -5.37 -15.96 3.24
CA ALA A 477 -4.57 -16.97 2.52
C ALA A 477 -4.25 -18.12 3.49
N ASP A 478 -5.17 -19.08 3.55
CA ASP A 478 -5.14 -20.26 4.40
C ASP A 478 -4.38 -21.43 3.72
N SER A 479 -4.43 -21.54 2.38
CA SER A 479 -3.72 -22.57 1.63
C SER A 479 -3.35 -22.16 0.18
N HIS A 480 -2.72 -23.06 -0.58
CA HIS A 480 -2.37 -22.77 -1.98
C HIS A 480 -3.60 -22.92 -2.89
N GLU A 481 -4.42 -23.95 -2.65
CA GLU A 481 -5.65 -24.22 -3.38
C GLU A 481 -6.72 -23.13 -3.18
N ASP A 482 -6.67 -22.50 -2.01
CA ASP A 482 -7.44 -21.33 -1.56
C ASP A 482 -7.04 -20.07 -2.35
N THR A 483 -5.75 -19.69 -2.30
CA THR A 483 -5.17 -18.60 -3.12
C THR A 483 -5.34 -18.82 -4.65
N ASP A 484 -5.36 -20.07 -5.11
CA ASP A 484 -5.69 -20.39 -6.51
C ASP A 484 -7.16 -20.06 -6.84
N GLY A 485 -8.08 -20.30 -5.90
CA GLY A 485 -9.48 -19.89 -5.96
C GLY A 485 -9.63 -18.37 -6.02
N ASP A 486 -9.02 -17.65 -5.06
CA ASP A 486 -9.03 -16.18 -4.98
C ASP A 486 -8.57 -15.52 -6.29
N PHE A 487 -7.40 -15.97 -6.77
CA PHE A 487 -6.81 -15.46 -7.99
C PHE A 487 -7.72 -15.78 -9.18
N ALA A 488 -8.23 -17.01 -9.31
CA ALA A 488 -9.14 -17.39 -10.38
C ALA A 488 -10.47 -16.64 -10.34
N ALA A 489 -10.97 -16.28 -9.15
CA ALA A 489 -12.20 -15.54 -8.98
C ALA A 489 -12.08 -14.12 -9.55
N TYR A 490 -11.00 -13.37 -9.27
CA TYR A 490 -10.94 -11.95 -9.63
C TYR A 490 -9.95 -11.56 -10.73
N LYS A 491 -9.07 -12.44 -11.19
CA LYS A 491 -7.98 -12.12 -12.15
C LYS A 491 -8.40 -11.24 -13.33
N ALA A 492 -7.53 -10.30 -13.68
CA ALA A 492 -7.75 -9.33 -14.74
C ALA A 492 -6.49 -9.14 -15.60
N PRO A 493 -6.65 -8.84 -16.90
CA PRO A 493 -5.53 -8.39 -17.74
C PRO A 493 -5.09 -6.98 -17.31
N PRO A 494 -3.79 -6.64 -17.41
CA PRO A 494 -3.31 -5.30 -17.11
C PRO A 494 -3.81 -4.26 -18.11
N THR A 495 -3.96 -3.02 -17.64
CA THR A 495 -4.00 -1.85 -18.53
C THR A 495 -2.58 -1.52 -18.97
N LEU A 496 -2.41 -1.15 -20.24
CA LEU A 496 -1.12 -0.73 -20.77
C LEU A 496 -1.06 0.80 -20.83
N VAL A 497 -0.09 1.40 -20.14
CA VAL A 497 0.27 2.82 -20.33
C VAL A 497 1.78 2.96 -20.58
N TRP A 498 2.16 4.10 -21.13
CA TRP A 498 3.56 4.51 -21.17
C TRP A 498 4.04 4.87 -19.76
N PHE A 499 5.26 4.47 -19.41
CA PHE A 499 5.87 4.79 -18.11
C PHE A 499 7.39 5.00 -18.26
N ASN A 500 7.91 6.05 -17.62
CA ASN A 500 9.34 6.42 -17.62
C ASN A 500 9.88 6.69 -16.20
N GLY A 501 9.25 6.08 -15.19
CA GLY A 501 9.47 6.38 -13.78
C GLY A 501 8.53 7.44 -13.20
N GLY A 502 8.12 8.44 -14.00
CA GLY A 502 7.33 9.58 -13.52
C GLY A 502 5.88 9.25 -13.18
N THR A 503 5.43 9.72 -12.02
CA THR A 503 4.05 9.55 -11.53
C THR A 503 3.48 10.81 -10.88
N SER A 504 2.14 10.93 -10.85
CA SER A 504 1.40 11.90 -10.03
C SER A 504 1.18 11.40 -8.60
N PHE A 505 0.77 12.29 -7.70
CA PHE A 505 0.30 11.95 -6.33
C PHE A 505 -0.85 10.95 -6.25
N LEU A 506 -1.60 10.76 -7.35
CA LEU A 506 -2.64 9.72 -7.47
C LEU A 506 -2.08 8.46 -8.15
N ALA A 507 -0.75 8.31 -8.15
CA ALA A 507 -0.01 7.19 -8.67
C ALA A 507 -0.33 6.86 -10.14
N GLN A 508 -0.54 7.88 -11.00
CA GLN A 508 -0.72 7.71 -12.44
C GLN A 508 0.55 8.09 -13.21
N SER A 509 0.87 7.43 -14.33
CA SER A 509 2.10 7.78 -15.05
C SER A 509 1.98 9.05 -15.88
N LEU A 510 3.01 9.89 -15.80
CA LEU A 510 3.10 11.15 -16.53
C LEU A 510 3.84 11.01 -17.88
N ALA A 511 4.01 9.78 -18.36
CA ALA A 511 4.64 9.48 -19.65
C ALA A 511 3.59 9.21 -20.74
N VAL A 512 3.96 9.50 -21.98
CA VAL A 512 3.13 9.33 -23.19
C VAL A 512 3.94 8.73 -24.33
N ARG A 513 3.29 8.45 -25.45
CA ARG A 513 3.95 7.98 -26.68
C ARG A 513 5.03 8.98 -27.13
N GLY A 514 6.30 8.56 -27.04
CA GLY A 514 7.45 9.40 -27.39
C GLY A 514 8.04 10.24 -26.24
N SER A 515 7.57 10.08 -24.99
CA SER A 515 8.27 10.61 -23.82
C SER A 515 9.67 9.98 -23.69
N PRO A 516 10.71 10.73 -23.26
CA PRO A 516 12.03 10.17 -22.99
C PRO A 516 11.98 8.99 -22.01
N ALA A 517 12.79 7.96 -22.30
CA ALA A 517 12.89 6.69 -21.58
C ALA A 517 11.56 5.95 -21.30
N ALA A 518 10.46 6.30 -21.98
CA ALA A 518 9.15 5.71 -21.72
C ALA A 518 8.97 4.36 -22.43
N LYS A 519 8.44 3.37 -21.71
CA LYS A 519 8.03 2.08 -22.28
C LYS A 519 6.59 1.73 -21.92
N ILE A 520 5.93 1.01 -22.83
CA ILE A 520 4.63 0.37 -22.60
C ILE A 520 4.80 -0.65 -21.48
N THR A 521 4.12 -0.43 -20.35
CA THR A 521 4.32 -1.11 -19.07
C THR A 521 2.96 -1.58 -18.52
N PRO A 522 2.86 -2.74 -17.82
CA PRO A 522 1.57 -3.27 -17.38
C PRO A 522 1.18 -2.71 -16.01
N PHE A 523 -0.04 -2.20 -15.94
CA PHE A 523 -0.61 -1.63 -14.72
C PHE A 523 -1.86 -2.37 -14.26
N LYS A 524 -1.93 -2.71 -12.96
CA LYS A 524 -3.21 -3.00 -12.28
C LYS A 524 -3.95 -1.68 -12.07
N PRO A 525 -5.15 -1.51 -12.66
CA PRO A 525 -6.06 -0.45 -12.26
C PRO A 525 -6.39 -0.48 -10.76
N MET A 526 -6.46 0.69 -10.15
CA MET A 526 -7.09 0.92 -8.86
C MET A 526 -7.72 2.31 -8.88
N ALA A 527 -8.78 2.55 -8.13
CA ALA A 527 -9.17 3.90 -7.74
C ALA A 527 -9.92 3.83 -6.42
N ASN A 528 -10.07 4.96 -5.74
CA ASN A 528 -10.74 4.99 -4.46
C ASN A 528 -11.92 5.94 -4.54
N GLY A 529 -13.05 5.51 -3.99
CA GLY A 529 -13.92 6.42 -3.28
C GLY A 529 -13.13 7.04 -2.14
N MET A 530 -13.04 8.36 -2.08
CA MET A 530 -12.52 9.07 -0.92
C MET A 530 -13.58 10.06 -0.44
N VAL A 531 -13.44 10.51 0.80
CA VAL A 531 -14.31 11.52 1.36
C VAL A 531 -13.63 12.88 1.29
N PHE A 532 -14.35 13.84 0.73
CA PHE A 532 -13.90 15.19 0.48
C PHE A 532 -14.76 16.20 1.24
N ASP A 533 -14.18 17.35 1.52
CA ASP A 533 -14.90 18.52 2.01
C ASP A 533 -15.86 19.04 0.93
N ALA A 534 -17.14 18.67 1.04
CA ALA A 534 -18.18 19.04 0.08
C ALA A 534 -18.42 20.56 0.03
N ARG A 535 -17.98 21.29 1.06
CA ARG A 535 -18.07 22.76 1.10
C ARG A 535 -17.16 23.40 0.05
N PHE A 536 -16.17 22.68 -0.49
CA PHE A 536 -15.44 23.10 -1.70
C PHE A 536 -16.38 23.46 -2.86
N PHE A 537 -17.45 22.69 -3.04
CA PHE A 537 -18.40 22.91 -4.12
C PHE A 537 -19.27 24.16 -3.93
N SER A 538 -19.28 24.78 -2.74
CA SER A 538 -19.97 26.06 -2.51
C SER A 538 -19.38 27.25 -3.28
N GLY A 539 -18.13 27.13 -3.73
CA GLY A 539 -17.41 28.24 -4.37
C GLY A 539 -16.99 29.37 -3.41
N ALA A 540 -17.05 29.16 -2.09
CA ALA A 540 -16.53 30.12 -1.12
C ALA A 540 -15.02 30.32 -1.28
N THR A 541 -14.56 31.58 -1.25
CA THR A 541 -13.13 31.93 -1.41
C THR A 541 -12.59 32.74 -0.22
N VAL A 542 -11.28 32.66 -0.04
CA VAL A 542 -10.49 33.48 0.90
C VAL A 542 -9.17 33.90 0.22
N LYS A 543 -8.44 34.85 0.81
CA LYS A 543 -7.19 35.36 0.24
C LYS A 543 -5.95 34.68 0.82
N ASN A 544 -4.94 34.48 -0.03
CA ASN A 544 -3.58 34.09 0.36
C ASN A 544 -2.72 35.33 0.73
N ASP A 545 -1.45 35.15 1.08
CA ASP A 545 -0.56 36.27 1.44
C ASP A 545 -0.18 37.15 0.24
N ALA A 546 -0.26 36.63 -0.99
CA ALA A 546 -0.16 37.41 -2.23
C ALA A 546 -1.46 38.20 -2.57
N GLY A 547 -2.52 38.06 -1.77
CA GLY A 547 -3.82 38.71 -1.98
C GLY A 547 -4.69 38.07 -3.07
N ALA A 548 -4.26 36.95 -3.67
CA ALA A 548 -5.04 36.17 -4.63
C ALA A 548 -6.15 35.37 -3.92
N ASP A 549 -7.28 35.20 -4.59
CA ASP A 549 -8.41 34.42 -4.09
C ASP A 549 -8.24 32.93 -4.41
N TYR A 550 -8.43 32.07 -3.40
CA TYR A 550 -8.43 30.60 -3.53
C TYR A 550 -9.67 30.00 -2.83
N ASN A 551 -10.04 28.77 -3.18
CA ASN A 551 -11.22 28.12 -2.60
C ASN A 551 -10.99 27.78 -1.11
N ALA A 552 -11.90 28.24 -0.24
CA ALA A 552 -11.79 28.18 1.20
C ALA A 552 -11.78 26.77 1.81
N HIS A 553 -12.12 25.75 1.02
CA HIS A 553 -12.21 24.34 1.40
C HIS A 553 -11.35 23.42 0.50
N SER A 554 -10.37 24.01 -0.19
CA SER A 554 -9.36 23.30 -0.97
C SER A 554 -8.23 22.74 -0.09
N MET A 555 -7.44 21.78 -0.60
CA MET A 555 -6.25 21.28 0.11
C MET A 555 -5.27 22.41 0.48
N TYR A 556 -5.15 23.44 -0.36
CA TYR A 556 -4.27 24.58 -0.11
C TYR A 556 -4.66 25.34 1.16
N ARG A 557 -5.94 25.33 1.57
CA ARG A 557 -6.38 25.92 2.85
C ARG A 557 -5.61 25.35 4.03
N PHE A 558 -5.30 24.05 4.00
CA PHE A 558 -4.55 23.38 5.06
C PHE A 558 -3.15 23.99 5.22
N TYR A 559 -2.40 24.18 4.14
CA TYR A 559 -1.06 24.79 4.20
C TYR A 559 -1.09 26.31 4.38
N ALA A 560 -2.08 27.00 3.81
CA ALA A 560 -2.18 28.45 3.87
C ALA A 560 -2.56 29.00 5.26
N ASN A 561 -3.07 28.15 6.16
CA ASN A 561 -3.44 28.53 7.51
C ASN A 561 -2.26 29.07 8.35
N LYS A 562 -2.57 30.03 9.22
CA LYS A 562 -1.74 30.55 10.31
C LYS A 562 -2.59 31.23 11.37
N ASP A 563 -2.14 31.21 12.62
CA ASP A 563 -2.70 32.03 13.68
C ASP A 563 -2.43 33.52 13.38
N ALA A 564 -3.41 34.37 13.67
CA ALA A 564 -3.34 35.81 13.46
C ALA A 564 -2.42 36.54 14.45
N THR A 565 -2.05 35.89 15.57
CA THR A 565 -1.26 36.50 16.65
C THR A 565 0.24 36.24 16.49
N SER A 566 0.62 34.98 16.26
CA SER A 566 2.00 34.52 16.08
C SER A 566 2.47 34.57 14.62
N GLY A 567 1.55 34.44 13.67
CA GLY A 567 1.87 34.24 12.25
C GLY A 567 2.25 32.79 11.88
N THR A 568 2.36 31.89 12.86
CA THR A 568 2.71 30.47 12.69
C THR A 568 1.49 29.64 12.32
N GLY A 569 1.66 28.58 11.54
CA GLY A 569 0.62 27.59 11.25
C GLY A 569 1.18 26.30 10.66
N ASN A 570 0.30 25.56 9.98
CA ASN A 570 0.60 24.25 9.39
C ASN A 570 1.86 24.26 8.51
N ALA A 571 2.07 25.29 7.67
CA ALA A 571 3.23 25.34 6.79
C ALA A 571 4.58 25.40 7.56
N GLU A 572 4.66 26.11 8.69
CA GLU A 572 5.87 26.08 9.53
C GLU A 572 6.09 24.68 10.13
N ALA A 573 5.03 24.01 10.58
CA ALA A 573 5.13 22.65 11.10
C ALA A 573 5.59 21.64 10.02
N PHE A 574 4.98 21.65 8.83
CA PHE A 574 5.36 20.75 7.75
C PHE A 574 6.76 21.05 7.19
N TYR A 575 7.19 22.32 7.14
CA TYR A 575 8.56 22.68 6.78
C TYR A 575 9.58 22.24 7.85
N ALA A 576 9.23 22.34 9.14
CA ALA A 576 10.08 21.82 10.22
C ALA A 576 10.18 20.28 10.26
N MET A 577 9.24 19.57 9.61
CA MET A 577 9.24 18.12 9.44
C MET A 577 9.84 17.65 8.10
N ASP A 578 10.47 18.54 7.31
CA ASP A 578 11.03 18.24 5.97
C ASP A 578 9.98 17.74 4.95
N MET A 579 8.69 18.07 5.17
CA MET A 579 7.56 17.70 4.31
C MET A 579 7.20 18.79 3.27
N LEU A 580 8.02 19.84 3.14
CA LEU A 580 7.82 20.94 2.19
C LEU A 580 9.15 21.44 1.61
N ASP A 581 9.42 21.15 0.33
CA ASP A 581 10.53 21.72 -0.45
C ASP A 581 10.39 23.26 -0.65
N LEU A 582 9.23 23.85 -0.37
CA LEU A 582 8.97 25.30 -0.43
C LEU A 582 8.91 25.90 0.97
N THR A 583 9.48 27.09 1.15
CA THR A 583 9.40 27.78 2.45
C THR A 583 7.96 28.17 2.81
N PRO A 584 7.60 28.29 4.10
CA PRO A 584 6.23 28.67 4.53
C PRO A 584 5.75 30.04 4.02
N THR A 585 6.70 30.91 3.62
CA THR A 585 6.40 32.18 2.95
C THR A 585 6.09 31.97 1.47
N GLU A 586 6.89 31.16 0.76
CA GLU A 586 6.62 30.86 -0.65
C GLU A 586 5.29 30.15 -0.83
N VAL A 587 5.03 29.09 -0.05
CA VAL A 587 3.77 28.34 -0.07
C VAL A 587 2.56 29.28 -0.02
N ARG A 588 2.54 30.23 0.94
CA ARG A 588 1.41 31.16 1.11
C ARG A 588 1.29 32.25 0.04
N ASN A 589 2.31 32.41 -0.81
CA ASN A 589 2.28 33.33 -1.95
C ASN A 589 1.93 32.65 -3.28
N VAL A 590 1.89 31.31 -3.36
CA VAL A 590 1.53 30.58 -4.58
C VAL A 590 0.10 30.92 -5.02
N THR A 591 -0.10 31.08 -6.32
CA THR A 591 -1.36 31.44 -6.98
C THR A 591 -1.69 30.47 -8.12
N LEU A 592 -2.87 30.60 -8.71
CA LEU A 592 -3.20 29.90 -9.97
C LEU A 592 -2.35 30.32 -11.18
N GLN A 593 -1.52 31.37 -11.10
CA GLN A 593 -0.57 31.71 -12.17
C GLN A 593 0.68 30.81 -12.14
N ASP A 594 1.02 30.27 -10.97
CA ASP A 594 2.18 29.39 -10.78
C ASP A 594 2.01 27.99 -11.41
N PHE A 595 0.83 27.69 -11.94
CA PHE A 595 0.66 26.62 -12.93
C PHE A 595 1.59 26.78 -14.15
N GLY A 596 1.94 28.02 -14.52
CA GLY A 596 2.91 28.32 -15.58
C GLY A 596 4.37 28.43 -15.10
N SER A 597 4.68 28.04 -13.87
CA SER A 597 6.03 28.07 -13.32
C SER A 597 6.90 26.91 -13.83
N ASP A 598 8.22 27.12 -13.96
CA ASP A 598 9.20 26.04 -14.19
C ASP A 598 9.46 25.21 -12.90
N ASP A 599 8.95 25.67 -11.75
CA ASP A 599 9.05 25.01 -10.45
C ASP A 599 7.84 24.07 -10.21
N PRO A 600 8.04 22.73 -10.21
CA PRO A 600 6.94 21.77 -10.06
C PRO A 600 6.29 21.81 -8.67
N ASN A 601 6.98 22.35 -7.66
CA ASN A 601 6.47 22.44 -6.29
C ASN A 601 5.48 23.61 -6.19
N LYS A 602 5.72 24.69 -6.95
CA LYS A 602 4.77 25.80 -7.14
C LYS A 602 3.61 25.40 -8.04
N GLN A 603 3.82 24.63 -9.12
CA GLN A 603 2.73 24.02 -9.89
C GLN A 603 1.80 23.16 -9.00
N ALA A 604 2.39 22.38 -8.08
CA ALA A 604 1.63 21.56 -7.15
C ALA A 604 0.81 22.40 -6.15
N MET A 605 1.42 23.41 -5.51
CA MET A 605 0.72 24.31 -4.59
C MET A 605 -0.35 25.18 -5.27
N ALA A 606 -0.25 25.43 -6.59
CA ALA A 606 -1.31 26.01 -7.40
C ALA A 606 -2.49 25.02 -7.58
N MET A 607 -2.21 23.75 -7.90
CA MET A 607 -3.24 22.72 -8.02
C MET A 607 -3.98 22.45 -6.71
N MET A 608 -3.30 22.55 -5.57
CA MET A 608 -3.94 22.44 -4.24
C MET A 608 -5.07 23.46 -4.01
N GLN A 609 -5.14 24.57 -4.76
CA GLN A 609 -6.18 25.60 -4.64
C GLN A 609 -7.49 25.24 -5.35
N ILE A 610 -7.44 24.29 -6.29
CA ILE A 610 -8.60 23.80 -7.07
C ILE A 610 -8.99 22.35 -6.74
N PHE A 611 -8.29 21.71 -5.80
CA PHE A 611 -8.61 20.35 -5.37
C PHE A 611 -9.29 20.37 -3.99
N PRO A 612 -10.45 19.70 -3.81
CA PRO A 612 -11.17 19.68 -2.54
C PRO A 612 -10.32 19.00 -1.45
N ASN A 613 -10.43 19.47 -0.20
CA ASN A 613 -9.64 18.86 0.88
C ASN A 613 -10.07 17.40 1.13
N MET A 614 -9.10 16.49 1.18
CA MET A 614 -9.31 15.10 1.57
C MET A 614 -9.55 15.00 3.08
N VAL A 615 -10.50 14.17 3.50
CA VAL A 615 -10.96 14.12 4.90
C VAL A 615 -10.39 12.90 5.61
N HIS A 616 -9.60 13.16 6.64
CA HIS A 616 -9.11 12.12 7.55
C HIS A 616 -10.24 11.61 8.48
N PHE A 617 -10.20 10.30 8.78
CA PHE A 617 -11.09 9.63 9.72
C PHE A 617 -10.31 9.03 10.88
N ASP A 618 -10.72 9.35 12.11
CA ASP A 618 -10.38 8.51 13.25
C ASP A 618 -11.09 7.15 13.12
N LYS A 619 -10.31 6.10 12.79
CA LYS A 619 -10.85 4.78 12.48
C LYS A 619 -11.50 4.11 13.69
N ALA A 620 -11.05 4.36 14.92
CA ALA A 620 -11.67 3.81 16.13
C ALA A 620 -13.11 4.26 16.33
N SER A 621 -13.40 5.51 16.02
CA SER A 621 -14.76 6.08 16.08
C SER A 621 -15.64 5.71 14.89
N TYR A 622 -15.07 4.99 13.92
CA TYR A 622 -15.72 4.51 12.71
C TYR A 622 -15.98 3.00 12.83
N GLY A 623 -15.02 2.23 13.34
CA GLY A 623 -15.18 0.85 13.76
C GLY A 623 -15.34 -0.19 12.65
N TYR A 624 -15.07 0.14 11.38
CA TYR A 624 -15.28 -0.76 10.24
C TYR A 624 -14.25 -0.58 9.10
N GLU A 625 -13.73 -1.68 8.57
CA GLU A 625 -12.82 -1.73 7.40
C GLU A 625 -12.85 -3.12 6.75
N HIS A 626 -13.09 -3.22 5.43
CA HIS A 626 -13.08 -4.49 4.68
C HIS A 626 -13.77 -5.66 5.42
N TYR A 627 -15.06 -5.53 5.75
CA TYR A 627 -15.85 -6.50 6.54
C TYR A 627 -15.43 -6.71 8.00
N MET A 628 -14.20 -6.37 8.39
CA MET A 628 -13.74 -6.38 9.78
C MET A 628 -14.43 -5.26 10.57
N ILE A 629 -14.72 -5.53 11.84
CA ILE A 629 -15.45 -4.63 12.74
C ILE A 629 -14.76 -4.53 14.11
N SER A 630 -15.01 -3.41 14.78
CA SER A 630 -14.46 -3.13 16.11
C SER A 630 -15.07 -4.01 17.22
N SER A 631 -14.25 -4.27 18.24
CA SER A 631 -14.52 -5.07 19.42
C SER A 631 -14.90 -4.23 20.62
N ASP A 632 -14.67 -2.90 20.55
CA ASP A 632 -15.17 -1.96 21.53
C ASP A 632 -16.67 -2.24 21.77
N PRO A 633 -17.12 -2.30 23.03
CA PRO A 633 -18.50 -2.63 23.38
C PRO A 633 -19.57 -1.82 22.63
N MET A 634 -19.27 -0.62 22.11
CA MET A 634 -20.22 0.18 21.32
C MET A 634 -20.57 -0.44 19.95
N PHE A 635 -19.75 -1.35 19.41
CA PHE A 635 -19.99 -2.04 18.13
C PHE A 635 -20.47 -3.50 18.31
N SER A 636 -20.46 -4.03 19.53
CA SER A 636 -20.78 -5.44 19.86
C SER A 636 -22.18 -5.94 19.46
N SER A 637 -23.10 -5.06 19.07
CA SER A 637 -24.39 -5.43 18.46
C SER A 637 -24.28 -6.00 17.04
N TRP A 638 -23.11 -5.81 16.39
CA TRP A 638 -22.83 -6.12 14.99
C TRP A 638 -21.74 -7.21 14.83
N ASP A 639 -21.28 -7.79 15.95
CA ASP A 639 -20.29 -8.87 16.07
C ASP A 639 -20.67 -9.73 17.30
N GLN A 640 -21.76 -10.51 17.15
CA GLN A 640 -22.40 -11.22 18.25
C GLN A 640 -21.75 -12.58 18.56
N ASP A 641 -21.05 -13.18 17.61
CA ASP A 641 -20.20 -14.37 17.87
C ASP A 641 -18.79 -14.00 18.38
N ASN A 642 -18.45 -12.70 18.33
CA ASN A 642 -17.23 -12.09 18.86
C ASN A 642 -15.96 -12.48 18.06
N ASN A 643 -16.07 -12.67 16.75
CA ASN A 643 -14.98 -13.05 15.85
C ASN A 643 -14.23 -11.85 15.20
N GLY A 644 -14.77 -10.62 15.25
CA GLY A 644 -14.15 -9.41 14.70
C GLY A 644 -14.44 -9.12 13.22
N ILE A 645 -15.35 -9.88 12.63
CA ILE A 645 -15.98 -9.66 11.33
C ILE A 645 -17.45 -9.26 11.58
N LEU A 646 -17.97 -8.40 10.71
CA LEU A 646 -19.38 -7.99 10.73
C LEU A 646 -20.31 -9.21 10.55
N ASP A 647 -21.30 -9.36 11.45
CA ASP A 647 -22.34 -10.41 11.35
C ASP A 647 -23.09 -10.36 10.00
N GLU A 648 -23.40 -11.54 9.43
CA GLU A 648 -24.34 -11.64 8.31
C GLU A 648 -25.69 -10.97 8.65
N SER A 649 -26.23 -10.20 7.70
CA SER A 649 -27.48 -9.43 7.85
C SER A 649 -27.49 -8.39 8.99
N ALA A 650 -26.34 -7.95 9.49
CA ALA A 650 -26.24 -6.82 10.41
C ALA A 650 -26.81 -5.51 9.79
N ASP A 651 -27.55 -4.75 10.59
CA ASP A 651 -28.15 -3.46 10.26
C ASP A 651 -27.32 -2.36 10.94
N PHE A 652 -26.44 -1.69 10.18
CA PHE A 652 -25.30 -0.93 10.70
C PHE A 652 -25.20 0.49 10.14
N HIS A 653 -24.78 1.45 10.98
CA HIS A 653 -24.62 2.85 10.58
C HIS A 653 -23.44 3.49 11.31
N PHE A 654 -22.29 3.61 10.64
CA PHE A 654 -21.09 4.21 11.24
C PHE A 654 -20.97 5.70 10.91
N SER A 655 -20.74 6.54 11.93
CA SER A 655 -20.89 8.00 11.78
C SER A 655 -19.66 8.68 11.16
N ARG A 656 -19.70 8.81 9.83
CA ARG A 656 -18.70 9.54 9.02
C ARG A 656 -18.37 10.93 9.58
N LEU A 657 -19.39 11.72 9.96
CA LEU A 657 -19.20 13.05 10.54
C LEU A 657 -18.44 13.02 11.89
N LEU A 658 -18.78 12.06 12.76
CA LEU A 658 -18.11 11.91 14.06
C LEU A 658 -16.64 11.53 13.89
N ALA A 659 -16.34 10.59 12.99
CA ALA A 659 -14.98 10.15 12.71
C ALA A 659 -14.12 11.29 12.10
N SER A 660 -14.69 12.13 11.23
CA SER A 660 -13.98 13.33 10.72
C SER A 660 -13.76 14.39 11.81
N GLN A 661 -14.75 14.65 12.66
CA GLN A 661 -14.63 15.61 13.77
C GLN A 661 -13.61 15.15 14.82
N ARG A 662 -13.59 13.86 15.16
CA ARG A 662 -12.59 13.28 16.07
C ARG A 662 -11.19 13.26 15.45
N GLY A 663 -11.06 12.95 14.16
CA GLY A 663 -9.80 13.10 13.41
C GLY A 663 -9.25 14.52 13.47
N LEU A 664 -10.06 15.55 13.18
CA LEU A 664 -9.65 16.96 13.32
C LEU A 664 -9.33 17.34 14.77
N LYS A 665 -10.02 16.77 15.77
CA LYS A 665 -9.71 16.99 17.19
C LYS A 665 -8.36 16.39 17.57
N ALA A 666 -8.00 15.21 17.03
CA ALA A 666 -6.72 14.56 17.30
C ALA A 666 -5.52 15.42 16.85
N PHE A 667 -5.64 16.13 15.72
CA PHE A 667 -4.60 17.06 15.27
C PHE A 667 -4.25 18.15 16.29
N LYS A 668 -5.18 18.57 17.16
CA LYS A 668 -4.88 19.55 18.23
C LYS A 668 -3.87 19.04 19.27
N GLY A 669 -3.68 17.72 19.38
CA GLY A 669 -2.60 17.15 20.19
C GLY A 669 -1.20 17.59 19.74
N PHE A 670 -1.03 17.92 18.46
CA PHE A 670 0.22 18.45 17.91
C PHE A 670 0.39 19.97 18.08
N ASN A 671 -0.62 20.70 18.58
CA ASN A 671 -0.54 22.17 18.71
C ASN A 671 0.67 22.60 19.55
N LYS A 672 0.69 22.21 20.82
CA LYS A 672 1.77 22.50 21.76
C LYS A 672 3.13 21.93 21.29
N PRO A 673 3.24 20.69 20.78
CA PRO A 673 4.47 20.19 20.15
C PRO A 673 5.03 21.04 19.00
N MET A 674 4.16 21.66 18.18
CA MET A 674 4.53 22.49 17.03
C MET A 674 4.62 24.00 17.36
N GLY A 675 4.50 24.38 18.64
CA GLY A 675 4.54 25.78 19.07
C GLY A 675 3.29 26.60 18.69
N LEU A 676 2.18 25.93 18.35
CA LEU A 676 0.88 26.52 18.05
C LEU A 676 0.04 26.69 19.32
N PRO A 677 -0.92 27.64 19.37
CA PRO A 677 -1.87 27.76 20.48
C PRO A 677 -2.68 26.47 20.72
N ASP A 678 -2.94 26.11 21.99
CA ASP A 678 -3.66 24.87 22.34
C ASP A 678 -5.03 24.76 21.66
N ASP A 679 -5.71 25.88 21.42
CA ASP A 679 -7.03 25.96 20.77
C ASP A 679 -6.99 26.02 19.24
N TYR A 680 -5.81 26.08 18.62
CA TYR A 680 -5.62 26.21 17.16
C TYR A 680 -6.34 25.13 16.34
N ASP A 681 -7.06 25.54 15.29
CA ASP A 681 -7.70 24.67 14.30
C ASP A 681 -6.82 24.52 13.05
N TRP A 682 -6.21 23.34 12.88
CA TRP A 682 -5.44 22.99 11.67
C TRP A 682 -6.27 23.09 10.38
N TYR A 683 -7.58 22.81 10.48
CA TYR A 683 -8.54 22.90 9.37
C TYR A 683 -9.96 23.23 9.90
N PRO A 684 -10.81 23.99 9.18
CA PRO A 684 -12.15 24.35 9.65
C PRO A 684 -13.06 23.13 9.92
N PRO A 685 -13.62 22.97 11.13
CA PRO A 685 -14.38 21.78 11.51
C PRO A 685 -15.65 21.60 10.68
N PHE A 686 -16.04 20.35 10.45
CA PHE A 686 -17.30 19.97 9.82
C PHE A 686 -18.45 20.08 10.82
N THR A 687 -19.63 20.48 10.36
CA THR A 687 -20.80 20.78 11.20
C THR A 687 -22.04 19.93 10.89
N GLN A 688 -22.09 19.33 9.70
CA GLN A 688 -23.23 18.56 9.18
C GLN A 688 -22.74 17.45 8.23
N THR A 689 -23.53 16.38 8.03
CA THR A 689 -23.15 15.26 7.15
C THR A 689 -23.01 15.66 5.68
N SER A 690 -23.71 16.73 5.27
CA SER A 690 -23.62 17.37 3.94
C SER A 690 -22.37 18.23 3.72
N ASP A 691 -21.54 18.47 4.74
CA ASP A 691 -20.19 19.03 4.58
C ASP A 691 -19.20 17.99 4.02
N LEU A 692 -19.60 16.72 3.91
CA LEU A 692 -18.78 15.59 3.51
C LEU A 692 -19.38 14.87 2.30
N VAL A 693 -18.59 14.63 1.26
CA VAL A 693 -19.03 13.89 0.05
C VAL A 693 -18.11 12.72 -0.26
N THR A 694 -18.69 11.55 -0.50
CA THR A 694 -17.95 10.39 -1.02
C THR A 694 -17.90 10.49 -2.54
N MET A 695 -16.67 10.56 -3.08
CA MET A 695 -16.42 10.63 -4.52
C MET A 695 -15.37 9.60 -4.91
N LYS A 696 -15.63 8.82 -5.96
CA LYS A 696 -14.57 8.08 -6.64
C LYS A 696 -13.67 9.09 -7.37
N LEU A 697 -12.36 8.88 -7.41
CA LEU A 697 -11.44 9.73 -8.19
C LEU A 697 -11.18 9.17 -9.60
N PRO A 698 -11.82 9.74 -10.65
CA PRO A 698 -11.37 9.71 -12.04
C PRO A 698 -10.32 10.81 -12.28
N ASP A 699 -9.10 10.50 -11.89
CA ASP A 699 -7.92 11.35 -11.84
C ASP A 699 -7.36 11.75 -13.23
N GLY A 700 -7.62 10.94 -14.27
CA GLY A 700 -7.12 11.15 -15.63
C GLY A 700 -7.51 12.44 -16.35
N SER A 701 -8.55 13.17 -15.92
CA SER A 701 -8.84 14.50 -16.46
C SER A 701 -7.89 15.57 -15.91
N LEU A 702 -7.53 15.47 -14.62
CA LEU A 702 -6.60 16.40 -13.99
C LEU A 702 -5.18 16.17 -14.51
N MET A 703 -4.79 14.91 -14.76
CA MET A 703 -3.51 14.60 -15.39
C MET A 703 -3.46 14.99 -16.87
N LYS A 704 -4.55 14.84 -17.65
CA LYS A 704 -4.62 15.40 -19.02
C LYS A 704 -4.45 16.93 -19.02
N MET A 705 -4.93 17.64 -17.99
CA MET A 705 -4.70 19.09 -17.84
C MET A 705 -3.21 19.42 -17.67
N PHE A 706 -2.49 18.76 -16.75
CA PHE A 706 -1.05 18.96 -16.57
C PHE A 706 -0.24 18.63 -17.83
N LEU A 707 -0.52 17.48 -18.46
CA LEU A 707 0.16 17.08 -19.68
C LEU A 707 -0.16 18.04 -20.84
N GLY A 708 -1.40 18.55 -20.92
CA GLY A 708 -1.79 19.60 -21.86
C GLY A 708 -1.04 20.92 -21.63
N MET A 709 -0.81 21.31 -20.38
CA MET A 709 0.02 22.48 -20.03
C MET A 709 1.49 22.27 -20.40
N GLN A 710 2.04 21.07 -20.20
CA GLN A 710 3.38 20.73 -20.71
C GLN A 710 3.43 20.76 -22.25
N ALA A 711 2.34 20.38 -22.93
CA ALA A 711 2.24 20.50 -24.37
C ALA A 711 2.28 21.96 -24.87
N GLU A 712 1.92 22.96 -24.05
CA GLU A 712 2.14 24.39 -24.38
C GLU A 712 3.62 24.76 -24.47
N GLN A 713 4.51 24.03 -23.80
CA GLN A 713 5.97 24.21 -23.93
C GLN A 713 6.54 23.60 -25.23
N ILE A 714 5.78 22.75 -25.93
CA ILE A 714 6.20 22.13 -27.20
C ILE A 714 6.02 23.13 -28.35
N THR A 715 7.14 23.69 -28.82
CA THR A 715 7.15 24.73 -29.86
C THR A 715 6.88 24.21 -31.28
N ASP A 716 7.11 22.92 -31.56
CA ASP A 716 6.70 22.31 -32.82
C ASP A 716 5.22 21.93 -32.79
N THR A 717 4.43 22.51 -33.69
CA THR A 717 2.97 22.33 -33.72
C THR A 717 2.52 20.92 -34.13
N THR A 718 3.36 20.15 -34.83
CA THR A 718 3.07 18.76 -35.22
C THR A 718 3.35 17.82 -34.05
N GLN A 719 4.48 18.00 -33.36
CA GLN A 719 4.81 17.28 -32.14
C GLN A 719 3.80 17.58 -31.03
N LYS A 720 3.39 18.85 -30.87
CA LYS A 720 2.36 19.26 -29.92
C LYS A 720 1.00 18.61 -30.23
N ALA A 721 0.58 18.59 -31.49
CA ALA A 721 -0.66 17.93 -31.89
C ALA A 721 -0.62 16.41 -31.65
N ALA A 722 0.52 15.76 -31.94
CA ALA A 722 0.72 14.34 -31.65
C ALA A 722 0.73 14.02 -30.15
N PHE A 723 1.35 14.89 -29.33
CA PHE A 723 1.35 14.77 -27.87
C PHE A 723 -0.06 14.92 -27.30
N LEU A 724 -0.81 15.95 -27.74
CA LEU A 724 -2.20 16.17 -27.31
C LEU A 724 -3.12 14.99 -27.69
N ALA A 725 -2.92 14.41 -28.88
CA ALA A 725 -3.62 13.18 -29.28
C ALA A 725 -3.22 11.96 -28.43
N ALA A 726 -1.96 11.86 -28.00
CA ALA A 726 -1.48 10.77 -27.15
C ALA A 726 -2.02 10.81 -25.70
N ILE A 727 -2.52 11.96 -25.23
CA ILE A 727 -3.17 12.11 -23.91
C ILE A 727 -4.71 12.14 -23.98
N GLU A 728 -5.29 11.92 -25.15
CA GLU A 728 -6.74 12.00 -25.35
C GLU A 728 -7.49 11.03 -24.43
N ASN A 729 -7.09 9.76 -24.53
CA ASN A 729 -7.67 8.60 -23.87
C ASN A 729 -7.00 8.25 -22.53
N TYR A 730 -6.61 9.26 -21.74
CA TYR A 730 -5.96 9.03 -20.47
C TYR A 730 -6.91 8.31 -19.46
N PRO A 731 -6.51 7.20 -18.79
CA PRO A 731 -7.42 6.33 -18.04
C PRO A 731 -8.12 6.97 -16.84
N ALA A 732 -9.29 6.46 -16.48
CA ALA A 732 -10.14 6.95 -15.38
C ALA A 732 -9.74 6.44 -13.98
N PHE A 733 -8.46 6.09 -13.76
CA PHE A 733 -8.02 5.40 -12.55
C PHE A 733 -6.52 5.51 -12.26
N SER A 734 -6.17 5.39 -10.98
CA SER A 734 -4.82 5.30 -10.42
C SER A 734 -4.08 4.03 -10.85
N ASN A 735 -2.76 4.12 -11.09
CA ASN A 735 -1.94 3.08 -11.74
C ASN A 735 -0.64 2.76 -10.97
N GLY A 736 -0.69 2.65 -9.65
CA GLY A 736 0.53 2.75 -8.84
C GLY A 736 1.30 1.46 -8.51
N VAL A 737 0.81 0.25 -8.83
CA VAL A 737 1.04 -0.90 -7.92
C VAL A 737 1.71 -2.17 -8.48
N THR A 738 1.57 -2.51 -9.77
CA THR A 738 2.16 -3.73 -10.37
C THR A 738 3.67 -3.64 -10.62
N LEU A 739 4.28 -2.48 -10.41
CA LEU A 739 5.71 -2.23 -10.68
C LEU A 739 6.69 -3.04 -9.80
N GLY A 740 6.22 -3.99 -8.99
CA GLY A 740 7.06 -4.85 -8.16
C GLY A 740 7.81 -5.95 -8.91
N GLY A 741 7.57 -6.16 -10.21
CA GLY A 741 8.27 -7.18 -11.01
C GLY A 741 7.98 -8.64 -10.62
N HIS A 742 6.98 -8.88 -9.77
CA HIS A 742 6.51 -10.21 -9.36
C HIS A 742 5.35 -10.70 -10.23
N GLY A 743 4.97 -11.98 -10.10
CA GLY A 743 3.98 -12.63 -10.94
C GLY A 743 4.53 -12.97 -12.34
N VAL A 744 5.85 -13.08 -12.49
CA VAL A 744 6.51 -13.36 -13.77
C VAL A 744 6.25 -14.82 -14.15
N ARG A 745 5.39 -15.01 -15.15
CA ARG A 745 4.95 -16.33 -15.59
C ARG A 745 6.03 -17.07 -16.39
N PRO A 746 6.01 -18.43 -16.37
CA PRO A 746 6.83 -19.25 -17.27
C PRO A 746 6.69 -18.80 -18.73
N LYS A 747 7.75 -18.94 -19.53
CA LYS A 747 7.77 -18.53 -20.94
C LYS A 747 6.60 -19.15 -21.74
N GLU A 748 6.14 -20.35 -21.38
CA GLU A 748 4.98 -21.04 -21.97
C GLU A 748 3.65 -20.30 -21.81
N GLN A 749 3.55 -19.41 -20.82
CA GLN A 749 2.38 -18.61 -20.48
C GLN A 749 2.55 -17.11 -20.83
N ALA A 750 3.74 -16.70 -21.28
CA ALA A 750 4.02 -15.32 -21.66
C ALA A 750 3.36 -14.95 -23.00
N ILE A 751 2.90 -13.70 -23.12
CA ILE A 751 2.32 -13.15 -24.34
C ILE A 751 3.37 -13.19 -25.46
N GLY A 752 2.99 -13.70 -26.64
CA GLY A 752 3.93 -13.94 -27.75
C GLY A 752 4.54 -15.35 -27.80
N TYR A 753 4.33 -16.20 -26.79
CA TYR A 753 4.79 -17.60 -26.83
C TYR A 753 4.07 -18.43 -27.90
N GLY A 754 4.81 -19.30 -28.59
CA GLY A 754 4.28 -20.11 -29.70
C GLY A 754 4.31 -19.41 -31.07
N GLY A 755 4.95 -18.24 -31.19
CA GLY A 755 5.14 -17.54 -32.47
C GLY A 755 3.86 -16.84 -32.92
N SER A 756 3.39 -17.09 -34.15
CA SER A 756 2.21 -16.41 -34.72
C SER A 756 0.94 -16.58 -33.89
N GLN A 757 0.78 -17.72 -33.19
CA GLN A 757 -0.34 -17.96 -32.26
C GLN A 757 -0.18 -17.21 -30.93
N GLY A 758 1.06 -16.92 -30.52
CA GLY A 758 1.36 -16.10 -29.35
C GLY A 758 1.15 -14.62 -29.62
N CYS A 759 1.53 -14.14 -30.81
CA CYS A 759 1.35 -12.74 -31.20
C CYS A 759 -0.14 -12.33 -31.15
N SER A 760 -1.07 -13.21 -31.51
CA SER A 760 -2.52 -12.95 -31.40
C SER A 760 -3.00 -12.62 -29.98
N ALA A 761 -2.34 -13.10 -28.91
CA ALA A 761 -2.70 -12.72 -27.54
C ALA A 761 -2.51 -11.21 -27.23
N CYS A 762 -1.72 -10.51 -28.05
CA CYS A 762 -1.59 -9.05 -28.03
C CYS A 762 -2.32 -8.40 -29.22
N HIS A 763 -2.21 -9.01 -30.41
CA HIS A 763 -2.50 -8.40 -31.72
C HIS A 763 -3.78 -8.89 -32.43
N SER A 764 -4.64 -9.72 -31.85
CA SER A 764 -5.94 -10.04 -32.45
C SER A 764 -7.08 -9.18 -31.87
N GLU A 765 -8.29 -9.28 -32.41
CA GLU A 765 -9.46 -8.57 -31.88
C GLU A 765 -9.83 -9.03 -30.45
N SER A 766 -9.33 -10.19 -30.01
CA SER A 766 -9.43 -10.70 -28.64
C SER A 766 -8.13 -10.52 -27.82
N GLY A 767 -7.13 -9.86 -28.37
CA GLY A 767 -5.82 -9.62 -27.76
C GLY A 767 -5.75 -8.34 -26.91
N ILE A 768 -4.73 -8.26 -26.06
CA ILE A 768 -4.58 -7.23 -25.02
C ILE A 768 -4.64 -5.79 -25.55
N LEU A 769 -4.20 -5.51 -26.79
CA LEU A 769 -4.30 -4.17 -27.37
C LEU A 769 -5.75 -3.71 -27.59
N ASN A 770 -6.70 -4.64 -27.75
CA ASN A 770 -8.13 -4.36 -27.93
C ASN A 770 -8.92 -4.36 -26.61
N ASN A 771 -8.31 -4.77 -25.48
CA ASN A 771 -9.00 -4.88 -24.19
C ASN A 771 -9.59 -3.52 -23.75
N PRO A 772 -10.82 -3.49 -23.19
CA PRO A 772 -11.50 -2.26 -22.80
C PRO A 772 -10.86 -1.62 -21.57
N VAL A 773 -10.59 -0.32 -21.67
CA VAL A 773 -10.09 0.54 -20.60
C VAL A 773 -11.08 1.70 -20.40
N PRO A 774 -11.64 1.90 -19.20
CA PRO A 774 -12.50 3.05 -18.94
C PRO A 774 -11.70 4.35 -18.91
N VAL A 775 -12.17 5.32 -19.70
CA VAL A 775 -11.68 6.70 -19.77
C VAL A 775 -12.83 7.63 -19.37
N THR A 776 -12.53 8.66 -18.58
CA THR A 776 -13.52 9.62 -18.09
C THR A 776 -14.09 10.43 -19.26
N GLU A 777 -15.41 10.54 -19.34
CA GLU A 777 -16.07 11.45 -20.29
C GLU A 777 -15.81 12.91 -19.88
N LYS A 778 -15.42 13.73 -20.86
CA LYS A 778 -14.97 15.11 -20.65
C LYS A 778 -15.86 16.08 -21.43
N THR A 779 -15.91 17.33 -20.99
CA THR A 779 -16.52 18.44 -21.75
C THR A 779 -15.51 19.59 -21.85
N PRO A 780 -15.19 20.09 -23.05
CA PRO A 780 -14.36 21.27 -23.21
C PRO A 780 -15.10 22.52 -22.74
N VAL A 781 -14.43 23.36 -21.95
CA VAL A 781 -14.92 24.64 -21.43
C VAL A 781 -13.88 25.71 -21.72
N ASP A 782 -14.34 26.85 -22.27
CA ASP A 782 -13.50 28.04 -22.43
C ASP A 782 -13.24 28.69 -21.05
N MET A 783 -11.98 28.68 -20.64
CA MET A 783 -11.48 29.26 -19.39
C MET A 783 -10.73 30.59 -19.64
N GLY A 784 -11.01 31.24 -20.78
CA GLY A 784 -10.52 32.58 -21.11
C GLY A 784 -9.01 32.62 -21.29
N THR A 785 -8.30 33.26 -20.36
CA THR A 785 -6.84 33.38 -20.41
C THR A 785 -6.10 32.05 -20.21
N MET A 786 -6.78 31.01 -19.71
CA MET A 786 -6.24 29.64 -19.64
C MET A 786 -6.57 28.80 -20.89
N GLY A 787 -7.24 29.37 -21.89
CA GLY A 787 -7.69 28.66 -23.09
C GLY A 787 -8.83 27.66 -22.79
N THR A 788 -9.02 26.69 -23.69
CA THR A 788 -10.03 25.63 -23.52
C THR A 788 -9.47 24.49 -22.67
N MET A 789 -10.11 24.18 -21.55
CA MET A 789 -9.76 23.04 -20.68
C MET A 789 -10.90 22.02 -20.63
N GLU A 790 -10.54 20.75 -20.45
CA GLU A 790 -11.50 19.64 -20.40
C GLU A 790 -11.87 19.25 -18.97
N PHE A 791 -13.16 19.33 -18.64
CA PHE A 791 -13.66 18.98 -17.32
C PHE A 791 -14.40 17.64 -17.31
N PRO A 792 -14.22 16.83 -16.26
CA PRO A 792 -14.82 15.50 -16.14
C PRO A 792 -16.34 15.57 -15.87
N LYS A 793 -17.09 14.68 -16.52
CA LYS A 793 -18.48 14.39 -16.17
C LYS A 793 -18.55 13.35 -15.05
N TYR A 794 -19.45 13.60 -14.11
CA TYR A 794 -19.79 12.71 -13.00
C TYR A 794 -21.31 12.47 -12.95
N ARG A 795 -21.73 11.46 -12.19
CA ARG A 795 -23.12 11.18 -11.84
C ARG A 795 -23.21 10.50 -10.48
N TRP A 796 -24.37 10.57 -9.84
CA TRP A 796 -24.61 9.88 -8.57
C TRP A 796 -24.92 8.40 -8.78
N HIS A 797 -24.14 7.54 -8.15
CA HIS A 797 -24.45 6.15 -7.89
C HIS A 797 -24.94 6.03 -6.43
N PHE A 798 -25.89 5.13 -6.18
CA PHE A 798 -26.44 4.86 -4.85
C PHE A 798 -26.29 3.37 -4.56
N TYR A 799 -25.47 3.01 -3.57
CA TYR A 799 -25.11 1.63 -3.24
C TYR A 799 -25.84 1.15 -1.98
N HIS A 800 -26.43 -0.04 -2.00
CA HIS A 800 -27.21 -0.60 -0.89
C HIS A 800 -26.30 -1.29 0.13
N ILE A 801 -25.85 -0.56 1.16
CA ILE A 801 -24.75 -0.98 2.04
C ILE A 801 -24.97 -2.35 2.72
N HIS A 802 -26.13 -2.59 3.32
CA HIS A 802 -26.41 -3.85 4.03
C HIS A 802 -26.45 -5.09 3.11
N ARG A 803 -27.03 -4.96 1.90
CA ARG A 803 -27.07 -6.05 0.93
C ARG A 803 -25.69 -6.36 0.36
N LEU A 804 -24.87 -5.33 0.13
CA LEU A 804 -23.48 -5.49 -0.33
C LEU A 804 -22.59 -6.09 0.75
N ALA A 805 -22.77 -5.69 2.01
CA ALA A 805 -22.10 -6.32 3.14
C ALA A 805 -22.43 -7.82 3.21
N ASN A 806 -23.71 -8.18 3.22
CA ASN A 806 -24.12 -9.59 3.25
C ASN A 806 -23.62 -10.38 2.04
N LEU A 807 -23.63 -9.80 0.83
CA LEU A 807 -23.15 -10.49 -0.38
C LEU A 807 -21.65 -10.81 -0.32
N GLY A 808 -20.83 -9.93 0.28
CA GLY A 808 -19.39 -10.16 0.43
C GLY A 808 -19.02 -11.06 1.62
N LEU A 809 -19.88 -11.12 2.65
CA LEU A 809 -19.72 -11.99 3.83
C LEU A 809 -20.14 -13.44 3.54
N SER A 810 -21.20 -13.66 2.75
CA SER A 810 -21.82 -14.97 2.56
C SER A 810 -21.39 -15.69 1.26
N VAL A 811 -20.22 -15.36 0.71
CA VAL A 811 -19.73 -15.87 -0.57
C VAL A 811 -18.23 -16.15 -0.52
N GLU A 812 -17.88 -17.43 -0.66
CA GLU A 812 -16.51 -17.90 -0.91
C GLU A 812 -16.12 -17.63 -2.39
N ASP A 813 -14.88 -17.26 -2.64
CA ASP A 813 -14.30 -17.02 -3.97
C ASP A 813 -14.33 -18.28 -4.84
N ASP A 814 -14.06 -19.43 -4.22
CA ASP A 814 -14.14 -20.74 -4.87
C ASP A 814 -15.57 -21.02 -5.40
N ASP A 815 -16.63 -20.50 -4.78
CA ASP A 815 -18.02 -20.63 -5.28
C ASP A 815 -18.37 -19.61 -6.38
N VAL A 816 -17.64 -18.48 -6.45
CA VAL A 816 -17.66 -17.59 -7.63
C VAL A 816 -17.00 -18.27 -8.83
N VAL A 817 -15.86 -18.95 -8.65
CA VAL A 817 -15.15 -19.71 -9.70
C VAL A 817 -16.03 -20.86 -10.23
N LYS A 818 -16.75 -21.56 -9.36
CA LYS A 818 -17.70 -22.62 -9.75
C LYS A 818 -18.99 -22.11 -10.40
N GLY A 819 -19.23 -20.79 -10.40
CA GLY A 819 -20.47 -20.19 -10.90
C GLY A 819 -21.70 -20.49 -10.04
N LEU A 820 -21.49 -20.76 -8.75
CA LEU A 820 -22.55 -21.00 -7.75
C LEU A 820 -23.02 -19.69 -7.10
N ALA A 821 -22.12 -18.73 -6.94
CA ALA A 821 -22.41 -17.36 -6.54
C ALA A 821 -22.23 -16.37 -7.70
N ASN A 822 -22.97 -15.27 -7.68
CA ASN A 822 -22.72 -14.11 -8.56
C ASN A 822 -22.52 -12.84 -7.71
N VAL A 823 -21.33 -12.26 -7.82
CA VAL A 823 -20.93 -11.01 -7.17
C VAL A 823 -20.84 -9.82 -8.14
N ASP A 824 -21.14 -9.99 -9.43
CA ASP A 824 -21.34 -8.86 -10.36
C ASP A 824 -22.72 -8.24 -10.12
N ILE A 825 -22.71 -6.97 -9.69
CA ILE A 825 -23.91 -6.20 -9.36
C ILE A 825 -24.36 -5.25 -10.48
N ASP A 826 -23.71 -5.27 -11.66
CA ASP A 826 -24.01 -4.35 -12.75
C ASP A 826 -25.49 -4.38 -13.19
N ASN A 827 -26.10 -3.19 -13.26
CA ASN A 827 -27.53 -2.95 -13.51
C ASN A 827 -28.51 -3.59 -12.49
N ASN A 828 -28.04 -4.21 -11.39
CA ASN A 828 -28.92 -4.78 -10.38
C ASN A 828 -29.42 -3.71 -9.39
N THR A 829 -30.66 -3.28 -9.58
CA THR A 829 -31.33 -2.22 -8.80
C THR A 829 -31.62 -2.57 -7.33
N GLU A 830 -31.35 -3.81 -6.90
CA GLU A 830 -31.30 -4.16 -5.48
C GLU A 830 -29.99 -3.75 -4.80
N PHE A 831 -28.89 -3.69 -5.54
CA PHE A 831 -27.54 -3.38 -5.03
C PHE A 831 -27.07 -1.97 -5.39
N VAL A 832 -27.38 -1.49 -6.60
CA VAL A 832 -26.96 -0.17 -7.10
C VAL A 832 -28.06 0.51 -7.92
N ARG A 833 -28.30 1.79 -7.66
CA ARG A 833 -29.12 2.67 -8.51
C ARG A 833 -28.25 3.79 -9.06
N VAL A 834 -28.35 4.09 -10.35
CA VAL A 834 -27.51 5.09 -11.03
C VAL A 834 -28.40 6.22 -11.56
N SER A 835 -28.02 7.46 -11.30
CA SER A 835 -28.73 8.63 -11.83
C SER A 835 -28.40 8.88 -13.31
N ASP A 836 -29.44 9.13 -14.11
CA ASP A 836 -29.32 9.63 -15.48
C ASP A 836 -28.76 11.06 -15.56
N THR A 837 -28.78 11.81 -14.44
CA THR A 837 -28.29 13.20 -14.40
C THR A 837 -26.77 13.24 -14.35
N THR A 838 -26.15 13.67 -15.45
CA THR A 838 -24.71 13.97 -15.50
C THR A 838 -24.42 15.41 -15.05
N MET A 839 -23.33 15.59 -14.30
CA MET A 839 -22.84 16.85 -13.75
C MET A 839 -21.41 17.12 -14.24
N LEU A 840 -21.05 18.38 -14.50
CA LEU A 840 -19.72 18.77 -14.99
C LEU A 840 -18.90 19.39 -13.85
N LEU A 841 -17.94 18.66 -13.28
CA LEU A 841 -17.18 19.18 -12.14
C LEU A 841 -16.05 20.11 -12.60
N ASN A 842 -16.36 21.40 -12.69
CA ASN A 842 -15.37 22.45 -12.92
C ASN A 842 -14.65 22.80 -11.61
N TRP A 843 -13.43 22.29 -11.45
CA TRP A 843 -12.57 22.50 -10.28
C TRP A 843 -12.21 23.98 -10.01
N PHE A 844 -12.16 24.82 -11.04
CA PHE A 844 -11.88 26.26 -10.92
C PHE A 844 -13.15 27.07 -10.61
N ALA A 845 -14.32 26.59 -11.04
CA ALA A 845 -15.61 27.25 -10.85
C ALA A 845 -16.70 26.24 -10.43
N PRO A 846 -16.68 25.72 -9.18
CA PRO A 846 -17.55 24.60 -8.77
C PRO A 846 -19.06 24.91 -8.85
N GLN A 847 -19.43 26.19 -8.79
CA GLN A 847 -20.79 26.74 -8.93
C GLN A 847 -21.18 27.09 -10.39
N SER A 848 -20.37 26.72 -11.39
CA SER A 848 -20.73 26.95 -12.80
C SER A 848 -22.01 26.19 -13.21
N PRO A 849 -22.81 26.68 -14.18
CA PRO A 849 -24.05 26.02 -14.58
C PRO A 849 -23.83 24.58 -15.05
N GLY A 850 -24.56 23.63 -14.46
CA GLY A 850 -24.36 22.19 -14.67
C GLY A 850 -23.30 21.55 -13.75
N GLY A 851 -22.75 22.32 -12.80
CA GLY A 851 -21.78 21.87 -11.79
C GLY A 851 -22.35 20.96 -10.70
N TYR A 852 -21.78 21.05 -9.49
CA TYR A 852 -22.13 20.14 -8.39
C TYR A 852 -23.57 20.31 -7.92
N GLN A 853 -24.23 19.18 -7.65
CA GLN A 853 -25.60 19.07 -7.15
C GLN A 853 -25.60 18.01 -6.05
N GLN A 854 -26.27 18.29 -4.93
CA GLN A 854 -26.41 17.33 -3.82
C GLN A 854 -27.22 16.10 -4.24
N PRO A 855 -26.96 14.90 -3.68
CA PRO A 855 -27.60 13.66 -4.10
C PRO A 855 -29.14 13.68 -3.91
N GLU A 856 -29.63 14.49 -2.98
CA GLU A 856 -31.06 14.77 -2.77
C GLU A 856 -31.82 15.16 -4.05
N ALA A 857 -31.16 15.85 -4.99
CA ALA A 857 -31.78 16.27 -6.24
C ALA A 857 -32.05 15.11 -7.24
N MET A 858 -31.57 13.90 -6.96
CA MET A 858 -31.74 12.71 -7.82
C MET A 858 -32.79 11.71 -7.32
N LEU A 859 -33.26 11.87 -6.08
CA LEU A 859 -33.99 10.81 -5.37
C LEU A 859 -35.37 10.52 -5.98
N GLU A 860 -36.11 11.56 -6.40
CA GLU A 860 -37.44 11.41 -7.01
C GLU A 860 -37.37 10.54 -8.29
N ALA A 861 -36.39 10.80 -9.16
CA ALA A 861 -36.17 10.03 -10.39
C ALA A 861 -35.80 8.56 -10.10
N LEU A 862 -35.11 8.29 -9.00
CA LEU A 862 -34.68 6.95 -8.57
C LEU A 862 -35.72 6.22 -7.70
N SER A 863 -36.92 6.80 -7.50
CA SER A 863 -37.93 6.30 -6.55
C SER A 863 -37.36 6.08 -5.14
N MET A 864 -36.77 7.14 -4.60
CA MET A 864 -36.15 7.22 -3.27
C MET A 864 -36.58 8.51 -2.56
N THR A 865 -36.37 8.54 -1.25
CA THR A 865 -36.60 9.66 -0.34
C THR A 865 -35.31 10.02 0.42
N SER A 866 -35.32 11.12 1.17
CA SER A 866 -34.22 11.47 2.09
C SER A 866 -33.91 10.34 3.06
N ASP A 867 -34.94 9.64 3.50
CA ASP A 867 -34.89 8.69 4.62
C ASP A 867 -34.30 7.33 4.17
N ASP A 868 -34.27 7.08 2.85
CA ASP A 868 -33.56 5.97 2.24
C ASP A 868 -32.02 6.12 2.29
N LEU A 869 -31.49 7.31 2.56
CA LEU A 869 -30.04 7.57 2.54
C LEU A 869 -29.33 7.19 3.84
N ALA A 870 -28.15 6.58 3.73
CA ALA A 870 -27.34 6.10 4.86
C ALA A 870 -27.04 7.18 5.91
N LYS A 871 -26.79 8.43 5.51
CA LYS A 871 -26.60 9.57 6.43
C LYS A 871 -27.80 9.92 7.32
N ASN A 872 -28.98 9.36 7.01
CA ASN A 872 -30.24 9.55 7.72
C ASN A 872 -30.74 8.25 8.38
N GLY A 873 -29.94 7.17 8.40
CA GLY A 873 -30.35 5.84 8.89
C GLY A 873 -31.00 4.95 7.83
N GLY A 874 -30.92 5.32 6.54
CA GLY A 874 -31.35 4.48 5.43
C GLY A 874 -30.27 3.49 4.97
N SER A 875 -30.56 2.72 3.92
CA SER A 875 -29.63 1.71 3.38
C SER A 875 -28.84 2.14 2.14
N TRP A 876 -29.06 3.34 1.59
CA TRP A 876 -28.44 3.77 0.32
C TRP A 876 -27.34 4.81 0.54
N MET A 877 -26.09 4.44 0.26
CA MET A 877 -24.94 5.34 0.27
C MET A 877 -24.84 6.07 -1.08
N PRO A 878 -24.91 7.42 -1.12
CA PRO A 878 -24.61 8.19 -2.32
C PRO A 878 -23.10 8.29 -2.57
N VAL A 879 -22.66 7.92 -3.77
CA VAL A 879 -21.28 7.99 -4.26
C VAL A 879 -21.26 8.77 -5.56
N LEU A 880 -20.41 9.78 -5.66
CA LEU A 880 -20.24 10.55 -6.90
C LEU A 880 -19.16 9.88 -7.76
N GLU A 881 -19.57 9.30 -8.89
CA GLU A 881 -18.70 8.52 -9.78
C GLU A 881 -18.52 9.18 -11.16
N PRO A 882 -17.41 8.91 -11.87
CA PRO A 882 -17.26 9.32 -13.26
C PRO A 882 -18.38 8.78 -14.15
N VAL A 883 -18.72 9.55 -15.18
CA VAL A 883 -19.18 8.95 -16.43
C VAL A 883 -17.94 8.45 -17.16
N THR A 884 -17.83 7.15 -17.38
CA THR A 884 -16.74 6.52 -18.16
C THR A 884 -17.26 5.99 -19.49
N ASN A 885 -16.38 6.02 -20.50
CA ASN A 885 -16.55 5.31 -21.76
C ASN A 885 -15.34 4.39 -21.96
N ASN A 886 -15.56 3.17 -22.46
CA ASN A 886 -14.49 2.21 -22.67
C ASN A 886 -13.83 2.41 -24.04
N VAL A 887 -12.50 2.43 -24.05
CA VAL A 887 -11.66 2.48 -25.26
C VAL A 887 -10.62 1.36 -25.21
N PRO A 888 -10.14 0.84 -26.35
CA PRO A 888 -9.13 -0.22 -26.35
C PRO A 888 -7.76 0.29 -25.87
N ASN A 889 -6.97 -0.58 -25.23
CA ASN A 889 -5.60 -0.30 -24.77
C ASN A 889 -4.73 0.44 -25.83
N TYR A 890 -4.81 0.11 -27.13
CA TYR A 890 -4.03 0.82 -28.16
C TYR A 890 -4.37 2.31 -28.25
N ALA A 891 -5.62 2.69 -27.99
CA ALA A 891 -6.07 4.08 -28.02
C ALA A 891 -5.60 4.87 -26.78
N VAL A 892 -5.48 4.19 -25.63
CA VAL A 892 -4.83 4.71 -24.40
C VAL A 892 -3.34 4.95 -24.63
N LEU A 893 -2.68 4.05 -25.38
CA LEU A 893 -1.28 4.17 -25.75
C LEU A 893 -1.00 5.22 -26.85
N GLY A 894 -2.02 5.96 -27.32
CA GLY A 894 -1.86 7.00 -28.33
C GLY A 894 -1.66 6.47 -29.75
N TYR A 895 -2.23 5.30 -30.09
CA TYR A 895 -2.27 4.75 -31.45
C TYR A 895 -3.70 4.79 -32.02
N SER A 896 -3.79 4.92 -33.34
CA SER A 896 -5.00 4.62 -34.11
C SER A 896 -5.09 3.13 -34.43
N LYS A 897 -6.28 2.62 -34.80
CA LYS A 897 -6.45 1.19 -35.13
C LYS A 897 -5.60 0.76 -36.33
N ASP A 898 -5.39 1.66 -37.30
CA ASP A 898 -4.65 1.39 -38.53
C ASP A 898 -3.12 1.37 -38.33
N GLU A 899 -2.62 1.86 -37.19
CA GLU A 899 -1.19 1.74 -36.82
C GLU A 899 -0.86 0.39 -36.15
N ILE A 900 -1.88 -0.36 -35.72
CA ILE A 900 -1.69 -1.67 -35.08
C ILE A 900 -1.68 -2.77 -36.14
N LEU A 901 -0.64 -3.60 -36.10
CA LEU A 901 -0.56 -4.82 -36.90
C LEU A 901 -1.55 -5.86 -36.32
N TRP A 902 -2.73 -6.00 -36.92
CA TRP A 902 -3.74 -6.96 -36.48
C TRP A 902 -3.53 -8.36 -37.07
N MET A 903 -3.79 -9.38 -36.26
CA MET A 903 -3.77 -10.78 -36.64
C MET A 903 -5.19 -11.37 -36.68
N LEU A 904 -5.49 -12.11 -37.75
CA LEU A 904 -6.77 -12.80 -37.90
C LEU A 904 -6.88 -13.97 -36.91
N ASP A 905 -7.89 -13.92 -36.03
CA ASP A 905 -8.18 -14.98 -35.06
C ASP A 905 -8.26 -16.36 -35.74
N GLY A 906 -7.45 -17.30 -35.26
CA GLY A 906 -7.43 -18.69 -35.71
C GLY A 906 -6.81 -18.97 -37.10
N SER A 907 -6.31 -17.97 -37.85
CA SER A 907 -5.70 -18.24 -39.16
C SER A 907 -4.24 -18.72 -39.03
N SER A 908 -3.94 -19.92 -39.53
CA SER A 908 -2.60 -20.52 -39.47
C SER A 908 -1.63 -20.04 -40.56
N THR A 909 -2.04 -19.07 -41.39
CA THR A 909 -1.26 -18.59 -42.55
C THR A 909 -1.43 -17.08 -42.79
N VAL A 910 -0.73 -16.26 -42.01
CA VAL A 910 -0.33 -14.93 -42.50
C VAL A 910 0.94 -15.13 -43.33
N LYS A 911 0.87 -14.83 -44.63
CA LYS A 911 2.08 -14.63 -45.43
C LYS A 911 2.65 -13.25 -45.08
N ALA A 912 3.97 -13.16 -44.90
CA ALA A 912 4.64 -11.87 -44.93
C ALA A 912 4.68 -11.33 -46.36
N GLU A 913 4.28 -10.07 -46.51
CA GLU A 913 4.65 -9.14 -47.60
C GLU A 913 5.16 -7.85 -46.93
#